data_AF-L5LFI3-F1
#
_entry.id   AF-L5LFI3-F1
#
_cell.length_a   1.000
_cell.length_b   1.000
_cell.length_c   1.000
_cell.angle_alpha   90.00
_cell.angle_beta   90.00
_cell.angle_gamma   90.00
#
_symmetry.space_group_name_H-M   'P 1'
#
loop_
_entity.id
_entity.type
_entity.pdbx_description
1 polymer ?
#
loop_
_entity_poly.entity_id
_entity_poly.type
_entity_poly.pdbx_seq_one_letter_code
_entity_poly.pdbx_strand_id
1 'polypeptide(L)'
;MSLGSGSQRQFCGPCHGAPLPLSLLVQAQVLALALSQGALPAFLPCEFQAPDYINCEWLFLLSVPHFSASSPRENITKLSLSCNRIRHLHNSDFAHLPGLRWLNLKWNCPPSSLSIMHWACHMTIEPHTFLAVPTLEELNLSYNNITTVPALPHSLRTLSLSRTNILVIDAASFRGLHALTHLYMDGNCYYQNPCGRAVQVAPGALLGLHNLTHLSLKYNNLTAVPRDLPPGLHNLLLSYNRIVSLGPADLANFTALRVLDVGGNCRRCDHARNPCVECPPGFPQLHPDTFSSLSHLEGLVLKDSSLSSLDTRWFRGLGNLSVLDLSENFLYDCIQNTTAFQGLRKLRKLYLSFNYHKGVSYAHMTLAPSFGRLRALEVLDMTGIFFRELSESTLRPLARLPVLQTLKLQMNFINWAQLSVFQAYPSLRQVDLSNNRISGPLGSNASTWEVGAGGANWRPAGHLAPDPRDAPSSEDFMLNCKNLSFTLDLSRNNLVTIEPEMFAGLSRLQCLRLSYNSISQVNGSQFVLLTSLQVLDLSYNKLDLYHGRSFTELPCLRALDLSYNSQAFTMQGMGHNFSFVAQLPGLRYLSLAHNAIHSRVSPELRSASLRALDFSGNALNRMWNEGDLYLRFFQGLSQLVSLDLSRNHLHAVLPHNLGHLPRSLQRLRLQDNYLAFFNWSSLTLLPRLESLDLAGNQLKALTNGSLPADSRLRRLDVSRNRINFVALGFFAPATQLQELNLSRNALRTLDPSWFGARVALNKALKLASGSMDSCLMVWHMKPQSRAYRFTGHKDAVTSVNFSPSGHLLASGSRDKTVRLWVPNVKGESTVFRAHTATVRSVHFCSDGQSLVTASDDKTVKVWSTHRQKFLFSLSQHINWVRCAKFSPDGRLIVSASDDKTVKLWDKTSRECVHSYCEHGGFVTYVDFHPSGTCIAAAGMDNTVKLWDVRTHRLLQHYQLHSAAVNALSFHPSGNYLITASSDSTLKILDLMEGRLLYTLHGHQGPATTVAFSRTGEYFASGGSDEQVMVWKSNFDVDYGDVTKGQRLPAALASSSRNLPEVDFHIPGRARSQESVQSVPREPASTPQALTSTLEHIVGQLDVLTQTVCILEQRLTLTEDKLKQCLENQQLIMQRVTP
;
A
#
# COMPACT_ATOMS: atom_id res chain seq x y z
N MET A 1 18.96 -24.15 3.62
CA MET A 1 17.58 -23.94 3.09
C MET A 1 16.59 -24.32 4.17
N SER A 2 15.31 -24.49 3.84
CA SER A 2 14.26 -24.91 4.76
C SER A 2 14.07 -26.43 4.84
N LEU A 3 13.89 -26.92 6.06
CA LEU A 3 13.14 -28.13 6.38
C LEU A 3 12.13 -27.81 7.49
N GLY A 4 11.00 -28.52 7.48
CA GLY A 4 9.81 -28.13 8.21
C GLY A 4 9.78 -28.64 9.65
N SER A 5 9.89 -27.72 10.62
CA SER A 5 9.11 -27.85 11.85
C SER A 5 7.82 -27.05 11.69
N GLY A 6 6.69 -27.64 12.07
CA GLY A 6 5.35 -27.05 11.97
C GLY A 6 5.12 -25.90 12.96
N SER A 7 5.90 -24.84 12.87
CA SER A 7 5.62 -23.56 13.53
C SER A 7 5.69 -22.46 12.49
N GLN A 8 4.62 -21.68 12.34
CA GLN A 8 4.67 -20.46 11.55
C GLN A 8 5.65 -19.49 12.24
N ARG A 9 6.88 -19.42 11.74
CA ARG A 9 7.86 -18.38 12.10
C ARG A 9 7.46 -17.03 11.47
N GLN A 10 6.25 -16.57 11.79
CA GLN A 10 5.95 -15.16 11.98
C GLN A 10 6.84 -14.65 13.12
N PHE A 11 8.12 -14.44 12.82
CA PHE A 11 8.86 -13.39 13.49
C PHE A 11 8.17 -12.08 13.13
N CYS A 12 7.62 -11.40 14.13
CA CYS A 12 7.51 -9.96 14.09
C CYS A 12 8.94 -9.44 13.94
N GLY A 13 9.33 -9.13 12.70
CA GLY A 13 10.64 -8.59 12.37
C GLY A 13 10.86 -7.22 13.00
N PRO A 14 12.07 -6.65 12.88
CA PRO A 14 12.40 -5.38 13.51
C PRO A 14 11.47 -4.25 13.05
N CYS A 15 11.36 -3.20 13.87
CA CYS A 15 10.71 -1.95 13.48
C CYS A 15 11.54 -1.10 12.47
N HIS A 16 12.22 -1.77 11.53
CA HIS A 16 12.86 -1.21 10.35
C HIS A 16 12.21 -1.86 9.13
N GLY A 17 11.55 -1.05 8.29
CA GLY A 17 10.59 -1.54 7.28
C GLY A 17 9.15 -1.56 7.80
N ALA A 18 8.64 -0.40 8.25
CA ALA A 18 7.34 -0.31 8.90
C ALA A 18 6.14 -0.61 7.97
N PRO A 19 5.22 -1.53 8.34
CA PRO A 19 3.92 -1.68 7.71
C PRO A 19 2.82 -1.05 8.58
N LEU A 20 2.88 0.27 8.77
CA LEU A 20 1.99 1.00 9.69
C LEU A 20 1.53 2.35 9.12
N PRO A 21 0.26 2.73 9.30
CA PRO A 21 -0.94 1.89 9.26
C PRO A 21 -1.43 1.76 7.80
N LEU A 22 -2.71 1.42 7.62
CA LEU A 22 -3.42 1.34 6.34
C LEU A 22 -2.90 0.21 5.42
N SER A 23 -3.58 -0.93 5.49
CA SER A 23 -4.23 -1.48 4.29
C SER A 23 -5.69 -1.00 4.28
N LEU A 24 -5.94 0.22 3.79
CA LEU A 24 -7.30 0.54 3.30
C LEU A 24 -7.46 -0.13 1.94
N LEU A 25 -7.57 -1.47 1.96
CA LEU A 25 -7.91 -2.27 0.79
C LEU A 25 -9.42 -2.19 0.59
N VAL A 26 -9.87 -0.98 0.31
CA VAL A 26 -11.27 -0.64 0.13
C VAL A 26 -11.77 -1.32 -1.13
N GLN A 27 -12.60 -2.35 -0.95
CA GLN A 27 -13.60 -2.69 -1.95
C GLN A 27 -14.49 -1.46 -2.12
N ALA A 28 -14.40 -0.79 -3.26
CA ALA A 28 -15.04 0.50 -3.48
C ALA A 28 -16.56 0.44 -3.23
N GLN A 29 -17.17 -0.70 -3.54
CA GLN A 29 -18.57 -1.01 -3.29
C GLN A 29 -18.94 -1.07 -1.79
N VAL A 30 -18.08 -1.62 -0.93
CA VAL A 30 -18.37 -1.79 0.51
C VAL A 30 -18.26 -0.46 1.26
N LEU A 31 -17.23 0.34 0.96
CA LEU A 31 -17.13 1.69 1.55
C LEU A 31 -18.25 2.60 1.02
N ALA A 32 -18.62 2.48 -0.26
CA ALA A 32 -19.80 3.17 -0.80
C ALA A 32 -21.10 2.73 -0.08
N LEU A 33 -21.28 1.44 0.21
CA LEU A 33 -22.46 0.96 0.95
C LEU A 33 -22.50 1.49 2.40
N ALA A 34 -21.37 1.46 3.11
CA ALA A 34 -21.29 1.96 4.49
C ALA A 34 -21.54 3.49 4.55
N LEU A 35 -20.83 4.27 3.73
CA LEU A 35 -20.98 5.73 3.71
C LEU A 35 -22.34 6.18 3.18
N SER A 36 -22.97 5.44 2.26
CA SER A 36 -24.32 5.75 1.77
C SER A 36 -25.42 5.49 2.81
N GLN A 37 -25.21 4.58 3.77
CA GLN A 37 -26.13 4.40 4.91
C GLN A 37 -25.89 5.40 6.05
N GLY A 38 -24.86 6.25 5.97
CA GLY A 38 -24.47 7.16 7.06
C GLY A 38 -23.90 6.44 8.28
N ALA A 39 -23.60 5.14 8.17
CA ALA A 39 -22.98 4.35 9.21
C ALA A 39 -21.45 4.46 9.11
N LEU A 40 -20.80 4.73 10.25
CA LEU A 40 -19.39 4.37 10.39
C LEU A 40 -19.26 2.84 10.22
N PRO A 41 -18.18 2.32 9.61
CA PRO A 41 -17.93 0.88 9.57
C PRO A 41 -18.06 0.30 10.99
N ALA A 42 -18.96 -0.68 11.15
CA ALA A 42 -19.56 -1.02 12.44
C ALA A 42 -18.58 -1.55 13.51
N PHE A 43 -17.33 -1.80 13.10
CA PHE A 43 -16.26 -2.37 13.89
C PHE A 43 -14.99 -1.50 13.95
N LEU A 44 -15.06 -0.21 13.59
CA LEU A 44 -13.93 0.73 13.75
C LEU A 44 -13.34 0.67 15.17
N PRO A 45 -12.00 0.69 15.34
CA PRO A 45 -10.98 0.92 14.30
C PRO A 45 -10.57 -0.31 13.49
N CYS A 46 -11.21 -1.46 13.68
CA CYS A 46 -10.84 -2.74 13.09
C CYS A 46 -11.41 -2.96 11.67
N GLU A 47 -10.77 -3.87 10.92
CA GLU A 47 -11.21 -4.30 9.60
C GLU A 47 -12.16 -5.50 9.70
N PHE A 48 -13.22 -5.49 8.90
CA PHE A 48 -14.20 -6.57 8.80
C PHE A 48 -13.95 -7.33 7.48
N GLN A 49 -13.24 -8.45 7.56
CA GLN A 49 -12.76 -9.17 6.37
C GLN A 49 -13.74 -10.23 5.85
N ALA A 50 -14.57 -10.77 6.73
CA ALA A 50 -15.56 -11.81 6.45
C ALA A 50 -16.74 -11.64 7.43
N PRO A 51 -17.95 -12.17 7.14
CA PRO A 51 -19.13 -11.99 7.99
C PRO A 51 -18.97 -12.43 9.45
N ASP A 52 -17.97 -13.27 9.75
CA ASP A 52 -17.68 -13.85 11.05
C ASP A 52 -16.32 -13.43 11.65
N TYR A 53 -15.49 -12.65 10.95
CA TYR A 53 -14.09 -12.35 11.32
C TYR A 53 -13.76 -10.85 11.36
N ILE A 54 -13.33 -10.40 12.54
CA ILE A 54 -12.79 -9.06 12.76
C ILE A 54 -11.26 -9.12 12.95
N ASN A 55 -10.56 -8.29 12.19
CA ASN A 55 -9.12 -8.10 12.26
C ASN A 55 -8.78 -6.72 12.87
N CYS A 56 -8.26 -6.73 14.10
CA CYS A 56 -7.79 -5.55 14.82
C CYS A 56 -6.25 -5.51 14.94
N GLU A 57 -5.49 -6.26 14.13
CA GLU A 57 -4.04 -6.39 14.29
C GLU A 57 -3.26 -5.09 14.03
N TRP A 58 -2.18 -4.87 14.78
CA TRP A 58 -1.25 -3.74 14.61
C TRP A 58 -1.86 -2.32 14.78
N LEU A 59 -3.05 -2.21 15.37
CA LEU A 59 -3.74 -0.92 15.60
C LEU A 59 -3.26 -0.15 16.85
N PHE A 60 -2.26 -0.68 17.58
CA PHE A 60 -1.73 -0.14 18.84
C PHE A 60 -2.75 0.08 19.97
N LEU A 61 -3.86 -0.68 19.96
CA LEU A 61 -4.93 -0.57 20.96
C LEU A 61 -4.42 -0.81 22.38
N LEU A 62 -4.87 0.01 23.33
CA LEU A 62 -4.53 -0.09 24.75
C LEU A 62 -5.54 -0.92 25.56
N SER A 63 -6.74 -1.11 25.02
CA SER A 63 -7.84 -1.91 25.56
C SER A 63 -8.51 -2.71 24.43
N VAL A 64 -9.39 -3.65 24.78
CA VAL A 64 -10.30 -4.28 23.80
C VAL A 64 -11.25 -3.19 23.24
N PRO A 65 -11.52 -3.15 21.92
CA PRO A 65 -12.39 -2.14 21.33
C PRO A 65 -13.87 -2.44 21.61
N HIS A 66 -14.61 -1.47 22.14
CA HIS A 66 -16.06 -1.57 22.28
C HIS A 66 -16.76 -1.16 20.98
N PHE A 67 -17.29 -2.13 20.25
CA PHE A 67 -18.09 -1.86 19.05
C PHE A 67 -19.45 -1.22 19.40
N SER A 68 -20.11 -0.52 18.47
CA SER A 68 -21.40 0.13 18.74
C SER A 68 -22.50 -0.89 19.09
N ALA A 69 -23.57 -0.45 19.75
CA ALA A 69 -24.74 -1.31 20.01
C ALA A 69 -25.56 -1.61 18.73
N SER A 70 -25.27 -0.89 17.64
CA SER A 70 -25.87 -1.06 16.31
C SER A 70 -25.09 -2.01 15.40
N SER A 71 -23.97 -2.59 15.86
CA SER A 71 -23.20 -3.56 15.07
C SER A 71 -23.73 -4.99 15.26
N PRO A 72 -23.65 -5.89 14.24
CA PRO A 72 -24.15 -7.25 14.32
C PRO A 72 -23.20 -8.15 15.14
N ARG A 73 -23.11 -7.90 16.45
CA ARG A 73 -22.14 -8.52 17.37
C ARG A 73 -22.29 -10.03 17.50
N GLU A 74 -23.51 -10.54 17.38
CA GLU A 74 -23.84 -11.96 17.59
C GLU A 74 -23.24 -12.88 16.52
N ASN A 75 -22.95 -12.36 15.33
CA ASN A 75 -22.40 -13.12 14.20
C ASN A 75 -20.87 -13.28 14.26
N ILE A 76 -20.17 -12.59 15.18
CA ILE A 76 -18.71 -12.60 15.25
C ILE A 76 -18.24 -13.89 15.92
N THR A 77 -17.59 -14.77 15.16
CA THR A 77 -17.00 -16.00 15.71
C THR A 77 -15.47 -15.93 15.84
N LYS A 78 -14.81 -14.99 15.16
CA LYS A 78 -13.34 -14.84 15.18
C LYS A 78 -12.92 -13.38 15.42
N LEU A 79 -11.98 -13.17 16.34
CA LEU A 79 -11.40 -11.86 16.64
C LEU A 79 -9.87 -11.97 16.78
N SER A 80 -9.13 -11.24 15.93
CA SER A 80 -7.68 -11.05 16.12
C SER A 80 -7.38 -9.68 16.70
N LEU A 81 -6.73 -9.64 17.86
CA LEU A 81 -6.22 -8.47 18.56
C LEU A 81 -4.68 -8.49 18.64
N SER A 82 -4.00 -9.25 17.77
CA SER A 82 -2.57 -9.48 17.90
C SER A 82 -1.71 -8.24 17.60
N CYS A 83 -0.54 -8.18 18.23
CA CYS A 83 0.44 -7.08 18.10
C CYS A 83 -0.13 -5.68 18.45
N ASN A 84 -1.10 -5.61 19.36
CA ASN A 84 -1.56 -4.37 19.98
C ASN A 84 -0.74 -4.08 21.26
N ARG A 85 -1.28 -3.27 22.18
CA ARG A 85 -0.62 -2.85 23.43
C ARG A 85 -1.53 -3.05 24.65
N ILE A 86 -2.44 -4.02 24.58
CA ILE A 86 -3.43 -4.30 25.63
C ILE A 86 -2.73 -4.97 26.82
N ARG A 87 -2.63 -4.26 27.95
CA ARG A 87 -1.92 -4.74 29.16
C ARG A 87 -2.86 -5.27 30.25
N HIS A 88 -4.11 -4.84 30.21
CA HIS A 88 -5.13 -5.17 31.20
C HIS A 88 -6.33 -5.74 30.45
N LEU A 89 -6.83 -6.90 30.90
CA LEU A 89 -8.00 -7.56 30.33
C LEU A 89 -9.04 -7.76 31.44
N HIS A 90 -10.17 -7.09 31.30
CA HIS A 90 -11.23 -7.02 32.30
C HIS A 90 -12.36 -8.00 32.04
N ASN A 91 -13.13 -8.32 33.10
CA ASN A 91 -14.28 -9.23 33.03
C ASN A 91 -15.35 -8.78 32.00
N SER A 92 -15.43 -7.48 31.73
CA SER A 92 -16.36 -6.88 30.76
C SER A 92 -15.94 -6.98 29.30
N ASP A 93 -14.66 -7.23 29.01
CA ASP A 93 -14.09 -6.95 27.68
C ASP A 93 -14.72 -7.79 26.57
N PHE A 94 -14.95 -9.08 26.83
CA PHE A 94 -15.54 -10.01 25.86
C PHE A 94 -17.01 -10.34 26.11
N ALA A 95 -17.61 -9.84 27.20
CA ALA A 95 -19.02 -10.08 27.56
C ALA A 95 -20.02 -9.55 26.51
N HIS A 96 -19.57 -8.66 25.60
CA HIS A 96 -20.37 -8.14 24.50
C HIS A 96 -20.26 -8.96 23.19
N LEU A 97 -19.55 -10.11 23.21
CA LEU A 97 -19.27 -10.98 22.06
C LEU A 97 -19.56 -12.48 22.39
N PRO A 98 -20.81 -12.85 22.74
CA PRO A 98 -21.14 -14.20 23.22
C PRO A 98 -21.00 -15.33 22.16
N GLY A 99 -20.95 -14.99 20.87
CA GLY A 99 -20.76 -15.94 19.77
C GLY A 99 -19.30 -16.30 19.46
N LEU A 100 -18.33 -15.72 20.18
CA LEU A 100 -16.91 -15.79 19.85
C LEU A 100 -16.31 -17.19 20.11
N ARG A 101 -15.74 -17.80 19.07
CA ARG A 101 -15.11 -19.14 19.11
C ARG A 101 -13.59 -19.10 19.00
N TRP A 102 -13.02 -18.07 18.38
CA TRP A 102 -11.57 -17.94 18.14
C TRP A 102 -11.08 -16.56 18.57
N LEU A 103 -10.11 -16.51 19.50
CA LEU A 103 -9.55 -15.28 20.04
C LEU A 103 -8.02 -15.29 20.02
N ASN A 104 -7.43 -14.31 19.34
CA ASN A 104 -5.98 -14.16 19.22
C ASN A 104 -5.49 -12.85 19.88
N LEU A 105 -4.84 -12.97 21.04
CA LEU A 105 -4.29 -11.89 21.87
C LEU A 105 -2.75 -11.84 21.84
N LYS A 106 -2.12 -12.58 20.91
CA LYS A 106 -0.67 -12.72 20.75
C LYS A 106 0.08 -11.37 20.70
N TRP A 107 1.28 -11.32 21.27
CA TRP A 107 2.22 -10.16 21.20
C TRP A 107 1.71 -8.82 21.78
N ASN A 108 0.68 -8.81 22.63
CA ASN A 108 0.17 -7.56 23.24
C ASN A 108 1.09 -6.96 24.32
N CYS A 109 1.79 -7.83 25.06
CA CYS A 109 2.62 -7.44 26.20
C CYS A 109 3.83 -8.38 26.34
N PRO A 110 4.79 -8.34 25.40
CA PRO A 110 5.89 -9.32 25.34
C PRO A 110 6.78 -9.31 26.59
N PRO A 111 7.33 -10.47 27.00
CA PRO A 111 8.45 -10.54 27.94
C PRO A 111 9.61 -9.62 27.51
N SER A 112 10.31 -9.02 28.48
CA SER A 112 11.35 -8.00 28.22
C SER A 112 12.46 -8.50 27.29
N SER A 113 12.98 -9.70 27.50
CA SER A 113 13.97 -10.37 26.64
C SER A 113 13.53 -10.59 25.19
N LEU A 114 12.21 -10.63 24.92
CA LEU A 114 11.62 -10.71 23.57
C LEU A 114 11.24 -9.34 22.99
N SER A 115 11.21 -8.29 23.81
CA SER A 115 10.97 -6.90 23.40
C SER A 115 12.23 -6.27 22.80
N ILE A 116 12.10 -5.59 21.65
CA ILE A 116 13.25 -5.03 20.88
C ILE A 116 14.07 -4.02 21.71
N MET A 117 13.42 -3.22 22.56
CA MET A 117 14.07 -2.26 23.47
C MET A 117 14.10 -2.76 24.92
N HIS A 118 13.94 -4.07 25.13
CA HIS A 118 13.89 -4.76 26.42
C HIS A 118 12.92 -4.21 27.47
N TRP A 119 11.90 -3.45 27.03
CA TRP A 119 10.87 -2.91 27.91
C TRP A 119 10.15 -4.01 28.70
N ALA A 120 10.10 -3.85 30.02
CA ALA A 120 9.24 -4.64 30.88
C ALA A 120 7.76 -4.33 30.58
N CYS A 121 6.99 -5.39 30.38
CA CYS A 121 5.53 -5.36 30.31
C CYS A 121 5.03 -6.55 31.15
N HIS A 122 3.89 -6.41 31.84
CA HIS A 122 3.19 -7.52 32.50
C HIS A 122 1.71 -7.40 32.16
N MET A 123 1.10 -8.49 31.67
CA MET A 123 -0.31 -8.54 31.36
C MET A 123 -1.09 -9.01 32.59
N THR A 124 -2.11 -8.25 33.00
CA THR A 124 -3.04 -8.63 34.07
C THR A 124 -4.37 -9.08 33.46
N ILE A 125 -4.89 -10.22 33.91
CA ILE A 125 -6.15 -10.80 33.42
C ILE A 125 -7.06 -11.02 34.63
N GLU A 126 -8.29 -10.49 34.59
CA GLU A 126 -9.28 -10.71 35.65
C GLU A 126 -9.87 -12.14 35.60
N PRO A 127 -10.35 -12.69 36.74
CA PRO A 127 -10.71 -14.12 36.83
C PRO A 127 -11.85 -14.60 35.94
N HIS A 128 -12.73 -13.72 35.44
CA HIS A 128 -13.88 -14.08 34.62
C HIS A 128 -13.80 -13.59 33.17
N THR A 129 -12.70 -12.93 32.77
CA THR A 129 -12.48 -12.38 31.41
C THR A 129 -12.80 -13.36 30.27
N PHE A 130 -12.33 -14.61 30.35
CA PHE A 130 -12.63 -15.64 29.33
C PHE A 130 -13.86 -16.49 29.67
N LEU A 131 -14.29 -16.50 30.93
CA LEU A 131 -15.52 -17.19 31.35
C LEU A 131 -16.79 -16.47 30.87
N ALA A 132 -16.69 -15.18 30.52
CA ALA A 132 -17.72 -14.42 29.82
C ALA A 132 -18.04 -14.94 28.40
N VAL A 133 -17.20 -15.82 27.84
CA VAL A 133 -17.39 -16.43 26.50
C VAL A 133 -17.40 -17.96 26.62
N PRO A 134 -18.54 -18.58 26.99
CA PRO A 134 -18.64 -20.03 27.18
C PRO A 134 -18.55 -20.84 25.87
N THR A 135 -18.51 -20.17 24.72
CA THR A 135 -18.44 -20.73 23.36
C THR A 135 -17.03 -20.80 22.78
N LEU A 136 -16.01 -20.34 23.51
CA LEU A 136 -14.64 -20.20 23.00
C LEU A 136 -13.95 -21.56 22.75
N GLU A 137 -13.60 -21.85 21.50
CA GLU A 137 -12.96 -23.11 21.08
C GLU A 137 -11.43 -22.97 20.95
N GLU A 138 -10.90 -21.79 20.59
CA GLU A 138 -9.47 -21.52 20.45
C GLU A 138 -9.03 -20.18 21.07
N LEU A 139 -7.95 -20.22 21.85
CA LEU A 139 -7.35 -19.05 22.50
C LEU A 139 -5.83 -19.03 22.32
N ASN A 140 -5.32 -17.90 21.79
CA ASN A 140 -3.89 -17.65 21.64
C ASN A 140 -3.43 -16.46 22.51
N LEU A 141 -2.71 -16.77 23.59
CA LEU A 141 -2.09 -15.82 24.52
C LEU A 141 -0.56 -15.74 24.35
N SER A 142 0.00 -16.32 23.28
CA SER A 142 1.46 -16.41 23.10
C SER A 142 2.17 -15.05 23.02
N TYR A 143 3.43 -14.99 23.45
CA TYR A 143 4.22 -13.75 23.55
C TYR A 143 3.55 -12.67 24.45
N ASN A 144 2.92 -13.08 25.55
CA ASN A 144 2.46 -12.16 26.61
C ASN A 144 3.14 -12.53 27.94
N ASN A 145 3.58 -11.54 28.72
CA ASN A 145 4.14 -11.75 30.04
C ASN A 145 3.02 -11.96 31.07
N ILE A 146 2.51 -13.20 31.08
CA ILE A 146 1.70 -13.82 32.12
C ILE A 146 2.54 -14.90 32.82
N THR A 147 2.33 -15.09 34.11
CA THR A 147 3.08 -16.01 34.98
C THR A 147 2.26 -17.20 35.47
N THR A 148 0.93 -17.12 35.36
CA THR A 148 -0.04 -18.16 35.71
C THR A 148 -0.95 -18.44 34.51
N VAL A 149 -1.62 -19.61 34.51
CA VAL A 149 -2.72 -19.88 33.59
C VAL A 149 -3.99 -19.16 34.10
N PRO A 150 -4.70 -18.37 33.28
CA PRO A 150 -5.98 -17.76 33.68
C PRO A 150 -7.09 -18.82 33.78
N ALA A 151 -8.23 -18.47 34.38
CA ALA A 151 -9.42 -19.31 34.29
C ALA A 151 -9.98 -19.31 32.85
N LEU A 152 -10.40 -20.47 32.37
CA LEU A 152 -10.74 -20.72 30.96
C LEU A 152 -12.03 -21.53 30.83
N PRO A 153 -12.83 -21.32 29.77
CA PRO A 153 -14.10 -22.00 29.58
C PRO A 153 -13.93 -23.47 29.16
N HIS A 154 -14.86 -24.33 29.60
CA HIS A 154 -14.84 -25.78 29.37
C HIS A 154 -14.93 -26.20 27.88
N SER A 155 -15.33 -25.29 26.99
CA SER A 155 -15.43 -25.46 25.54
C SER A 155 -14.08 -25.45 24.81
N LEU A 156 -13.00 -25.01 25.47
CA LEU A 156 -11.73 -24.74 24.82
C LEU A 156 -11.06 -26.02 24.28
N ARG A 157 -10.83 -26.06 22.96
CA ARG A 157 -10.18 -27.15 22.23
C ARG A 157 -8.70 -26.90 21.96
N THR A 158 -8.30 -25.64 21.78
CA THR A 158 -6.93 -25.24 21.41
C THR A 158 -6.46 -24.09 22.29
N LEU A 159 -5.31 -24.26 22.95
CA LEU A 159 -4.70 -23.25 23.82
C LEU A 159 -3.22 -23.04 23.48
N SER A 160 -2.84 -21.78 23.26
CA SER A 160 -1.44 -21.39 23.10
C SER A 160 -0.99 -20.41 24.18
N LEU A 161 -0.06 -20.87 25.02
CA LEU A 161 0.64 -20.14 26.08
C LEU A 161 2.15 -20.07 25.80
N SER A 162 2.57 -20.30 24.55
CA SER A 162 3.99 -20.28 24.13
C SER A 162 4.62 -18.90 24.33
N ARG A 163 5.86 -18.85 24.83
CA ARG A 163 6.63 -17.62 25.11
C ARG A 163 5.94 -16.69 26.09
N THR A 164 5.34 -17.29 27.10
CA THR A 164 4.89 -16.64 28.33
C THR A 164 5.94 -16.88 29.43
N ASN A 165 5.71 -16.38 30.65
CA ASN A 165 6.57 -16.64 31.81
C ASN A 165 5.89 -17.60 32.80
N ILE A 166 5.06 -18.52 32.30
CA ILE A 166 4.47 -19.63 33.05
C ILE A 166 5.54 -20.71 33.22
N LEU A 167 6.02 -20.90 34.46
CA LEU A 167 7.15 -21.77 34.80
C LEU A 167 6.78 -23.01 35.63
N VAL A 168 5.54 -23.10 36.10
CA VAL A 168 5.02 -24.22 36.90
C VAL A 168 3.68 -24.64 36.29
N ILE A 169 3.49 -25.96 36.14
CA ILE A 169 2.27 -26.60 35.68
C ILE A 169 1.90 -27.66 36.70
N ASP A 170 0.73 -27.49 37.31
CA ASP A 170 0.15 -28.37 38.32
C ASP A 170 -1.25 -28.88 37.91
N ALA A 171 -1.85 -29.71 38.74
CA ALA A 171 -3.20 -30.25 38.48
C ALA A 171 -4.33 -29.19 38.61
N ALA A 172 -4.06 -28.00 39.14
CA ALA A 172 -5.02 -26.90 39.19
C ALA A 172 -5.01 -26.09 37.88
N SER A 173 -3.84 -25.95 37.25
CA SER A 173 -3.56 -25.10 36.08
C SER A 173 -4.50 -25.29 34.89
N PHE A 174 -5.04 -26.50 34.68
CA PHE A 174 -5.95 -26.83 33.57
C PHE A 174 -7.25 -27.53 34.04
N ARG A 175 -7.63 -27.32 35.30
CA ARG A 175 -8.77 -28.01 35.93
C ARG A 175 -10.07 -27.76 35.16
N GLY A 176 -10.71 -28.83 34.69
CA GLY A 176 -12.00 -28.79 34.00
C GLY A 176 -11.94 -28.63 32.47
N LEU A 177 -10.76 -28.50 31.86
CA LEU A 177 -10.60 -28.30 30.41
C LEU A 177 -10.67 -29.63 29.62
N HIS A 178 -11.70 -30.43 29.86
CA HIS A 178 -11.84 -31.78 29.29
C HIS A 178 -12.04 -31.80 27.77
N ALA A 179 -12.40 -30.67 27.14
CA ALA A 179 -12.49 -30.53 25.68
C ALA A 179 -11.12 -30.25 24.99
N LEU A 180 -10.06 -30.02 25.76
CA LEU A 180 -8.78 -29.56 25.21
C LEU A 180 -8.08 -30.67 24.42
N THR A 181 -7.82 -30.38 23.14
CA THR A 181 -7.18 -31.29 22.17
C THR A 181 -5.75 -30.86 21.83
N HIS A 182 -5.45 -29.56 21.85
CA HIS A 182 -4.15 -28.98 21.51
C HIS A 182 -3.66 -28.03 22.60
N LEU A 183 -2.44 -28.27 23.11
CA LEU A 183 -1.76 -27.42 24.08
C LEU A 183 -0.33 -27.07 23.60
N TYR A 184 -0.07 -25.78 23.41
CA TYR A 184 1.24 -25.24 23.06
C TYR A 184 1.78 -24.37 24.19
N MET A 185 2.96 -24.70 24.72
CA MET A 185 3.66 -23.92 25.75
C MET A 185 5.15 -23.79 25.42
N ASP A 186 5.48 -23.53 24.16
CA ASP A 186 6.86 -23.49 23.67
C ASP A 186 7.59 -22.20 24.05
N GLY A 187 8.85 -22.27 24.50
CA GLY A 187 9.70 -21.08 24.65
C GLY A 187 9.47 -20.30 25.94
N ASN A 188 8.92 -20.93 26.98
CA ASN A 188 8.76 -20.31 28.30
C ASN A 188 10.10 -20.28 29.08
N CYS A 189 11.12 -21.05 28.69
CA CYS A 189 12.45 -20.94 29.26
C CYS A 189 13.58 -21.32 28.30
N TYR A 190 14.17 -20.32 27.62
CA TYR A 190 15.29 -20.51 26.69
C TYR A 190 16.10 -19.21 26.48
N TYR A 191 17.09 -19.22 25.58
CA TYR A 191 18.05 -18.11 25.44
C TYR A 191 17.47 -16.74 25.06
N GLN A 192 16.26 -16.65 24.48
CA GLN A 192 15.56 -15.36 24.26
C GLN A 192 14.41 -15.11 25.26
N ASN A 193 14.10 -16.07 26.13
CA ASN A 193 13.18 -15.88 27.25
C ASN A 193 13.72 -16.63 28.49
N PRO A 194 14.75 -16.08 29.15
CA PRO A 194 15.49 -16.78 30.20
C PRO A 194 14.73 -16.75 31.52
N CYS A 195 14.52 -17.93 32.13
CA CYS A 195 13.76 -18.06 33.38
C CYS A 195 14.60 -18.44 34.62
N GLY A 196 15.92 -18.60 34.47
CA GLY A 196 16.86 -19.01 35.54
C GLY A 196 16.76 -20.48 36.00
N ARG A 197 15.64 -21.17 35.76
CA ARG A 197 15.39 -22.57 36.13
C ARG A 197 14.96 -23.41 34.91
N ALA A 198 14.21 -24.49 35.12
CA ALA A 198 13.47 -25.19 34.08
C ALA A 198 11.96 -25.01 34.32
N VAL A 199 11.13 -25.20 33.29
CA VAL A 199 9.68 -25.29 33.48
C VAL A 199 9.36 -26.58 34.24
N GLN A 200 8.63 -26.48 35.34
CA GLN A 200 8.28 -27.61 36.20
C GLN A 200 6.89 -28.13 35.82
N VAL A 201 6.80 -29.38 35.38
CA VAL A 201 5.53 -30.09 35.16
C VAL A 201 5.40 -31.11 36.29
N ALA A 202 4.40 -30.95 37.16
CA ALA A 202 4.15 -31.93 38.21
C ALA A 202 3.66 -33.27 37.61
N PRO A 203 4.06 -34.44 38.17
CA PRO A 203 3.57 -35.73 37.70
C PRO A 203 2.04 -35.77 37.68
N GLY A 204 1.46 -36.23 36.57
CA GLY A 204 0.02 -36.33 36.39
C GLY A 204 -0.73 -35.01 36.19
N ALA A 205 -0.06 -33.84 36.17
CA ALA A 205 -0.71 -32.53 36.05
C ALA A 205 -1.58 -32.38 34.79
N LEU A 206 -1.24 -33.08 33.70
CA LEU A 206 -1.99 -33.08 32.45
C LEU A 206 -2.92 -34.30 32.28
N LEU A 207 -2.91 -35.26 33.20
CA LEU A 207 -3.60 -36.57 33.04
C LEU A 207 -5.13 -36.45 32.96
N GLY A 208 -5.72 -35.42 33.57
CA GLY A 208 -7.16 -35.09 33.47
C GLY A 208 -7.62 -34.54 32.11
N LEU A 209 -6.69 -34.27 31.19
CA LEU A 209 -6.96 -33.79 29.83
C LEU A 209 -7.09 -34.99 28.87
N HIS A 210 -8.12 -35.81 29.10
CA HIS A 210 -8.28 -37.11 28.41
C HIS A 210 -8.39 -37.01 26.88
N ASN A 211 -8.85 -35.87 26.35
CA ASN A 211 -8.95 -35.60 24.90
C ASN A 211 -7.69 -34.95 24.29
N LEU A 212 -6.62 -34.76 25.06
CA LEU A 212 -5.40 -34.09 24.59
C LEU A 212 -4.66 -34.99 23.59
N THR A 213 -4.62 -34.55 22.32
CA THR A 213 -3.95 -35.26 21.23
C THR A 213 -2.63 -34.61 20.83
N HIS A 214 -2.45 -33.30 21.11
CA HIS A 214 -1.27 -32.54 20.73
C HIS A 214 -0.69 -31.78 21.92
N LEU A 215 0.58 -32.04 22.25
CA LEU A 215 1.32 -31.36 23.30
C LEU A 215 2.68 -30.88 22.80
N SER A 216 2.95 -29.58 22.91
CA SER A 216 4.23 -28.97 22.55
C SER A 216 4.85 -28.23 23.74
N LEU A 217 6.03 -28.69 24.16
CA LEU A 217 6.81 -28.20 25.30
C LEU A 217 8.25 -27.87 24.88
N LYS A 218 8.44 -27.32 23.69
CA LYS A 218 9.76 -27.01 23.12
C LYS A 218 10.40 -25.83 23.85
N TYR A 219 11.74 -25.72 23.88
CA TYR A 219 12.43 -24.54 24.42
C TYR A 219 12.00 -24.14 25.85
N ASN A 220 11.85 -25.13 26.73
CA ASN A 220 11.41 -24.99 28.13
C ASN A 220 12.47 -25.44 29.17
N ASN A 221 13.68 -25.72 28.70
CA ASN A 221 14.83 -26.16 29.50
C ASN A 221 14.59 -27.48 30.29
N LEU A 222 13.66 -28.33 29.82
CA LEU A 222 13.33 -29.62 30.46
C LEU A 222 14.52 -30.58 30.46
N THR A 223 14.75 -31.28 31.57
CA THR A 223 15.85 -32.26 31.72
C THR A 223 15.42 -33.71 31.49
N ALA A 224 14.12 -34.00 31.58
CA ALA A 224 13.52 -35.31 31.36
C ALA A 224 12.13 -35.17 30.70
N VAL A 225 11.57 -36.28 30.23
CA VAL A 225 10.16 -36.34 29.79
C VAL A 225 9.24 -36.18 31.01
N PRO A 226 8.20 -35.33 30.97
CA PRO A 226 7.23 -35.23 32.06
C PRO A 226 6.52 -36.56 32.30
N ARG A 227 6.37 -36.94 33.57
CA ARG A 227 5.72 -38.19 33.97
C ARG A 227 4.18 -38.09 33.91
N ASP A 228 3.56 -39.22 33.60
CA ASP A 228 2.11 -39.43 33.65
C ASP A 228 1.31 -38.45 32.75
N LEU A 229 1.82 -38.23 31.54
CA LEU A 229 1.11 -37.53 30.46
C LEU A 229 -0.04 -38.39 29.88
N PRO A 230 -1.07 -37.79 29.25
CA PRO A 230 -2.19 -38.54 28.66
C PRO A 230 -1.76 -39.59 27.62
N PRO A 231 -2.27 -40.84 27.69
CA PRO A 231 -1.94 -41.89 26.72
C PRO A 231 -2.57 -41.66 25.33
N GLY A 232 -3.59 -40.80 25.23
CA GLY A 232 -4.24 -40.43 23.97
C GLY A 232 -3.43 -39.48 23.06
N LEU A 233 -2.25 -39.04 23.51
CA LEU A 233 -1.37 -38.15 22.75
C LEU A 233 -0.98 -38.76 21.40
N HIS A 234 -1.37 -38.08 20.33
CA HIS A 234 -0.95 -38.38 18.97
C HIS A 234 0.40 -37.70 18.65
N ASN A 235 0.58 -36.45 19.08
CA ASN A 235 1.73 -35.63 18.73
C ASN A 235 2.37 -35.05 20.00
N LEU A 236 3.63 -35.45 20.27
CA LEU A 236 4.41 -35.06 21.45
C LEU A 236 5.72 -34.40 21.01
N LEU A 237 5.86 -33.10 21.29
CA LEU A 237 6.97 -32.29 20.80
C LEU A 237 7.79 -31.71 21.96
N LEU A 238 8.96 -32.28 22.21
CA LEU A 238 9.89 -31.98 23.30
C LEU A 238 11.23 -31.41 22.81
N SER A 239 11.30 -30.99 21.55
CA SER A 239 12.54 -30.52 20.91
C SER A 239 13.18 -29.30 21.59
N TYR A 240 14.50 -29.18 21.51
CA TYR A 240 15.27 -28.05 22.04
C TYR A 240 15.09 -27.81 23.55
N ASN A 241 15.07 -28.89 24.33
CA ASN A 241 15.22 -28.88 25.78
C ASN A 241 16.64 -29.39 26.14
N ARG A 242 16.81 -30.10 27.26
CA ARG A 242 18.07 -30.71 27.73
C ARG A 242 17.89 -32.19 28.10
N ILE A 243 17.01 -32.90 27.39
CA ILE A 243 16.71 -34.32 27.63
C ILE A 243 17.81 -35.18 26.99
N VAL A 244 18.91 -35.39 27.72
CA VAL A 244 20.12 -36.07 27.19
C VAL A 244 20.02 -37.61 27.19
N SER A 245 19.09 -38.18 27.95
CA SER A 245 18.81 -39.62 27.99
C SER A 245 17.33 -39.91 27.76
N LEU A 246 17.04 -41.02 27.07
CA LEU A 246 15.69 -41.53 26.80
C LEU A 246 15.71 -43.07 26.84
N GLY A 247 14.75 -43.64 27.56
CA GLY A 247 14.52 -45.08 27.63
C GLY A 247 13.05 -45.47 27.35
N PRO A 248 12.75 -46.78 27.27
CA PRO A 248 11.40 -47.26 26.98
C PRO A 248 10.38 -46.86 28.06
N ALA A 249 10.81 -46.73 29.32
CA ALA A 249 9.95 -46.31 30.42
C ALA A 249 9.40 -44.87 30.25
N ASP A 250 10.15 -43.98 29.58
CA ASP A 250 9.73 -42.59 29.35
C ASP A 250 8.60 -42.48 28.30
N LEU A 251 8.40 -43.53 27.48
CA LEU A 251 7.47 -43.55 26.35
C LEU A 251 6.49 -44.74 26.35
N ALA A 252 6.49 -45.56 27.41
CA ALA A 252 5.76 -46.83 27.46
C ALA A 252 4.24 -46.68 27.24
N ASN A 253 3.64 -45.60 27.75
CA ASN A 253 2.18 -45.41 27.77
C ASN A 253 1.60 -44.75 26.50
N PHE A 254 2.43 -44.32 25.54
CA PHE A 254 1.99 -43.52 24.38
C PHE A 254 1.72 -44.37 23.12
N THR A 255 0.92 -45.42 23.23
CA THR A 255 0.63 -46.34 22.11
C THR A 255 -0.12 -45.67 20.95
N ALA A 256 -0.85 -44.57 21.19
CA ALA A 256 -1.56 -43.79 20.18
C ALA A 256 -0.67 -42.80 19.37
N LEU A 257 0.63 -42.72 19.71
CA LEU A 257 1.50 -41.63 19.27
C LEU A 257 1.95 -41.82 17.81
N ARG A 258 1.71 -40.78 16.99
CA ARG A 258 2.01 -40.67 15.57
C ARG A 258 3.22 -39.80 15.26
N VAL A 259 3.43 -38.68 15.96
CA VAL A 259 4.61 -37.81 15.76
C VAL A 259 5.35 -37.55 17.06
N LEU A 260 6.60 -38.01 17.12
CA LEU A 260 7.53 -37.75 18.22
C LEU A 260 8.66 -36.83 17.74
N ASP A 261 8.84 -35.70 18.42
CA ASP A 261 9.91 -34.75 18.13
C ASP A 261 10.74 -34.45 19.38
N VAL A 262 11.92 -35.08 19.45
CA VAL A 262 12.90 -34.94 20.54
C VAL A 262 14.21 -34.32 20.06
N GLY A 263 14.25 -33.76 18.85
CA GLY A 263 15.47 -33.18 18.28
C GLY A 263 15.97 -31.92 19.02
N GLY A 264 17.25 -31.58 18.90
CA GLY A 264 17.81 -30.39 19.53
C GLY A 264 18.05 -30.49 21.04
N ASN A 265 17.89 -31.67 21.65
CA ASN A 265 18.14 -31.90 23.08
C ASN A 265 19.62 -32.16 23.42
N CYS A 266 20.41 -32.60 22.45
CA CYS A 266 21.83 -32.94 22.58
C CYS A 266 22.57 -32.34 21.38
N ARG A 267 22.72 -31.02 21.39
CA ARG A 267 22.97 -30.23 20.18
C ARG A 267 24.40 -30.34 19.65
N ARG A 268 24.54 -30.19 18.32
CA ARG A 268 25.83 -29.84 17.69
C ARG A 268 25.90 -28.32 17.49
N CYS A 269 26.88 -27.66 18.09
CA CYS A 269 26.93 -26.20 18.11
C CYS A 269 27.82 -25.58 17.04
N ASP A 270 28.57 -26.38 16.28
CA ASP A 270 29.54 -25.90 15.28
C ASP A 270 28.93 -25.15 14.08
N HIS A 271 27.61 -25.29 13.86
CA HIS A 271 26.84 -24.46 12.90
C HIS A 271 25.61 -23.79 13.54
N ALA A 272 25.52 -23.74 14.88
CA ALA A 272 24.38 -23.15 15.57
C ALA A 272 24.35 -21.61 15.40
N ARG A 273 23.33 -21.11 14.69
CA ARG A 273 23.07 -19.66 14.51
C ARG A 273 22.53 -18.96 15.77
N ASN A 274 22.58 -19.62 16.91
CA ASN A 274 21.97 -19.20 18.17
C ASN A 274 22.77 -19.76 19.35
N PRO A 275 22.74 -19.13 20.53
CA PRO A 275 23.33 -19.67 21.76
C PRO A 275 23.00 -21.14 21.95
N CYS A 276 24.06 -21.94 22.13
CA CYS A 276 24.06 -23.38 22.06
C CYS A 276 25.03 -23.92 23.10
N VAL A 277 24.71 -25.08 23.67
CA VAL A 277 25.55 -25.81 24.61
C VAL A 277 25.88 -27.14 23.93
N GLU A 278 27.16 -27.39 23.64
CA GLU A 278 27.59 -28.67 23.03
C GLU A 278 27.17 -29.80 23.97
N CYS A 279 26.75 -30.92 23.40
CA CYS A 279 26.29 -32.05 24.21
C CYS A 279 27.44 -32.65 25.06
N PRO A 280 27.19 -33.03 26.33
CA PRO A 280 28.22 -33.65 27.16
C PRO A 280 28.78 -34.95 26.55
N PRO A 281 30.07 -35.27 26.75
CA PRO A 281 30.66 -36.50 26.25
C PRO A 281 29.96 -37.74 26.83
N GLY A 282 29.71 -38.75 26.00
CA GLY A 282 28.96 -39.95 26.37
C GLY A 282 27.43 -39.82 26.26
N PHE A 283 26.93 -38.74 25.65
CA PHE A 283 25.52 -38.50 25.34
C PHE A 283 25.32 -38.22 23.83
N PRO A 284 24.13 -38.46 23.25
CA PRO A 284 22.89 -38.84 23.91
C PRO A 284 22.87 -40.32 24.31
N GLN A 285 22.10 -40.66 25.34
CA GLN A 285 21.88 -42.04 25.75
C GLN A 285 20.47 -42.48 25.37
N LEU A 286 20.35 -43.11 24.19
CA LEU A 286 19.08 -43.55 23.62
C LEU A 286 18.99 -45.08 23.65
N HIS A 287 18.18 -45.63 24.56
CA HIS A 287 18.08 -47.08 24.75
C HIS A 287 17.59 -47.78 23.46
N PRO A 288 18.12 -48.97 23.09
CA PRO A 288 17.77 -49.63 21.82
C PRO A 288 16.26 -49.86 21.61
N ASP A 289 15.52 -50.15 22.67
CA ASP A 289 14.09 -50.43 22.61
C ASP A 289 13.19 -49.21 22.93
N THR A 290 13.75 -47.99 22.97
CA THR A 290 13.03 -46.75 23.39
C THR A 290 11.70 -46.52 22.65
N PHE A 291 11.67 -46.81 21.34
CA PHE A 291 10.48 -46.58 20.50
C PHE A 291 9.64 -47.85 20.27
N SER A 292 9.98 -48.97 20.92
CA SER A 292 9.37 -50.29 20.64
C SER A 292 7.85 -50.37 20.93
N SER A 293 7.34 -49.52 21.84
CA SER A 293 5.91 -49.36 22.14
C SER A 293 5.12 -48.59 21.07
N LEU A 294 5.78 -47.84 20.19
CA LEU A 294 5.17 -46.81 19.33
C LEU A 294 4.77 -47.36 17.96
N SER A 295 3.96 -48.43 17.94
CA SER A 295 3.54 -49.13 16.69
C SER A 295 2.77 -48.25 15.69
N HIS A 296 2.17 -47.16 16.16
CA HIS A 296 1.42 -46.18 15.35
C HIS A 296 2.26 -44.99 14.87
N LEU A 297 3.58 -44.97 15.10
CA LEU A 297 4.43 -43.83 14.76
C LEU A 297 4.53 -43.61 13.23
N GLU A 298 4.09 -42.45 12.78
CA GLU A 298 4.13 -41.96 11.40
C GLU A 298 5.29 -40.99 11.15
N GLY A 299 5.80 -40.31 12.19
CA GLY A 299 6.88 -39.33 12.11
C GLY A 299 7.81 -39.35 13.33
N LEU A 300 9.12 -39.34 13.09
CA LEU A 300 10.16 -39.30 14.12
C LEU A 300 11.21 -38.24 13.79
N VAL A 301 11.49 -37.35 14.75
CA VAL A 301 12.50 -36.30 14.61
C VAL A 301 13.57 -36.44 15.70
N LEU A 302 14.78 -36.82 15.26
CA LEU A 302 16.01 -36.95 16.07
C LEU A 302 17.10 -36.00 15.55
N LYS A 303 16.71 -34.86 14.98
CA LYS A 303 17.65 -33.86 14.45
C LYS A 303 18.45 -33.16 15.54
N ASP A 304 19.58 -32.54 15.24
CA ASP A 304 20.39 -31.73 16.18
C ASP A 304 20.60 -32.45 17.54
N SER A 305 20.94 -33.74 17.45
CA SER A 305 20.99 -34.69 18.57
C SER A 305 22.35 -35.39 18.70
N SER A 306 23.38 -34.92 17.99
CA SER A 306 24.77 -35.41 18.05
C SER A 306 24.96 -36.92 17.82
N LEU A 307 24.03 -37.58 17.12
CA LEU A 307 24.10 -39.01 16.82
C LEU A 307 25.26 -39.32 15.86
N SER A 308 26.18 -40.20 16.25
CA SER A 308 27.28 -40.71 15.42
C SER A 308 26.97 -42.05 14.73
N SER A 309 25.96 -42.78 15.21
CA SER A 309 25.51 -44.05 14.66
C SER A 309 24.00 -44.23 14.78
N LEU A 310 23.44 -45.24 14.10
CA LEU A 310 22.03 -45.61 14.14
C LEU A 310 21.88 -47.06 14.57
N ASP A 311 21.24 -47.33 15.72
CA ASP A 311 20.87 -48.70 16.09
C ASP A 311 19.66 -49.16 15.25
N THR A 312 19.77 -50.35 14.65
CA THR A 312 18.68 -50.96 13.89
C THR A 312 17.45 -51.26 14.75
N ARG A 313 17.64 -51.47 16.07
CA ARG A 313 16.59 -51.78 17.04
C ARG A 313 15.63 -50.62 17.27
N TRP A 314 16.09 -49.37 17.17
CA TRP A 314 15.24 -48.18 17.28
C TRP A 314 14.07 -48.18 16.27
N PHE A 315 14.24 -48.83 15.12
CA PHE A 315 13.25 -48.88 14.05
C PHE A 315 12.42 -50.18 14.04
N ARG A 316 12.65 -51.09 15.02
CA ARG A 316 11.90 -52.35 15.15
C ARG A 316 10.46 -52.04 15.60
N GLY A 317 9.48 -52.54 14.85
CA GLY A 317 8.06 -52.30 15.10
C GLY A 317 7.49 -51.03 14.43
N LEU A 318 8.32 -50.08 14.01
CA LEU A 318 7.90 -48.80 13.40
C LEU A 318 7.48 -48.93 11.92
N GLY A 319 6.64 -49.93 11.60
CA GLY A 319 6.22 -50.27 10.24
C GLY A 319 5.34 -49.23 9.54
N ASN A 320 4.90 -48.20 10.26
CA ASN A 320 4.11 -47.06 9.75
C ASN A 320 4.93 -45.79 9.52
N LEU A 321 6.22 -45.77 9.87
CA LEU A 321 7.05 -44.57 9.82
C LEU A 321 7.15 -44.02 8.38
N SER A 322 6.69 -42.78 8.21
CA SER A 322 6.55 -42.09 6.92
C SER A 322 7.48 -40.89 6.78
N VAL A 323 7.88 -40.27 7.90
CA VAL A 323 8.84 -39.15 7.97
C VAL A 323 9.91 -39.47 9.02
N LEU A 324 11.18 -39.35 8.64
CA LEU A 324 12.32 -39.50 9.53
C LEU A 324 13.30 -38.34 9.33
N ASP A 325 13.49 -37.54 10.38
CA ASP A 325 14.45 -36.44 10.41
C ASP A 325 15.65 -36.78 11.29
N LEU A 326 16.81 -36.91 10.65
CA LEU A 326 18.12 -37.16 11.23
C LEU A 326 19.10 -36.02 10.92
N SER A 327 18.60 -34.84 10.52
CA SER A 327 19.44 -33.70 10.17
C SER A 327 20.28 -33.18 11.34
N GLU A 328 21.38 -32.47 11.06
CA GLU A 328 22.23 -31.85 12.10
C GLU A 328 22.81 -32.89 13.10
N ASN A 329 23.20 -34.09 12.63
CA ASN A 329 23.89 -35.13 13.42
C ASN A 329 25.31 -35.40 12.86
N PHE A 330 25.99 -36.47 13.28
CA PHE A 330 27.35 -36.85 12.88
C PHE A 330 27.37 -38.18 12.08
N LEU A 331 26.40 -38.40 11.20
CA LEU A 331 26.15 -39.69 10.55
C LEU A 331 26.93 -39.93 9.23
N TYR A 332 27.97 -39.14 8.93
CA TYR A 332 28.72 -39.16 7.65
C TYR A 332 29.28 -40.53 7.24
N ASP A 333 29.75 -41.34 8.19
CA ASP A 333 30.19 -42.72 7.90
C ASP A 333 29.01 -43.69 7.92
N CYS A 334 28.05 -43.47 8.83
CA CYS A 334 26.88 -44.32 9.03
C CYS A 334 25.99 -44.37 7.76
N ILE A 335 25.79 -43.25 7.06
CA ILE A 335 25.02 -43.21 5.80
C ILE A 335 25.62 -44.03 4.65
N GLN A 336 26.89 -44.43 4.75
CA GLN A 336 27.58 -45.24 3.73
C GLN A 336 27.50 -46.74 4.03
N ASN A 337 27.31 -47.14 5.29
CA ASN A 337 27.32 -48.55 5.73
C ASN A 337 26.03 -49.05 6.42
N THR A 338 25.11 -48.17 6.81
CA THR A 338 23.98 -48.52 7.69
C THR A 338 23.01 -49.54 7.10
N THR A 339 22.53 -50.45 7.94
CA THR A 339 21.43 -51.39 7.66
C THR A 339 20.08 -50.92 8.20
N ALA A 340 20.02 -49.85 9.02
CA ALA A 340 18.82 -49.42 9.74
C ALA A 340 17.60 -49.16 8.83
N PHE A 341 17.82 -48.66 7.61
CA PHE A 341 16.76 -48.36 6.65
C PHE A 341 16.08 -49.60 6.03
N GLN A 342 16.61 -50.82 6.24
CA GLN A 342 16.12 -52.05 5.61
C GLN A 342 14.67 -52.43 6.00
N GLY A 343 14.20 -52.01 7.18
CA GLY A 343 12.82 -52.23 7.63
C GLY A 343 11.81 -51.19 7.16
N LEU A 344 12.25 -49.97 6.83
CA LEU A 344 11.41 -48.76 6.70
C LEU A 344 10.71 -48.63 5.34
N ARG A 345 9.97 -49.67 4.94
CA ARG A 345 9.36 -49.77 3.59
C ARG A 345 8.32 -48.69 3.27
N LYS A 346 7.67 -48.10 4.29
CA LYS A 346 6.68 -47.02 4.15
C LYS A 346 7.25 -45.60 4.25
N LEU A 347 8.57 -45.45 4.45
CA LEU A 347 9.18 -44.14 4.63
C LEU A 347 9.10 -43.32 3.34
N ARG A 348 8.43 -42.15 3.41
CA ARG A 348 8.21 -41.23 2.29
C ARG A 348 9.19 -40.07 2.28
N LYS A 349 9.67 -39.63 3.45
CA LYS A 349 10.59 -38.48 3.58
C LYS A 349 11.72 -38.83 4.53
N LEU A 350 12.96 -38.71 4.05
CA LEU A 350 14.18 -38.92 4.83
C LEU A 350 15.06 -37.67 4.76
N TYR A 351 15.38 -37.12 5.91
CA TYR A 351 16.22 -35.92 6.03
C TYR A 351 17.54 -36.25 6.71
N LEU A 352 18.64 -36.08 5.98
CA LEU A 352 20.03 -36.34 6.39
C LEU A 352 20.89 -35.07 6.30
N SER A 353 20.27 -33.90 6.15
CA SER A 353 21.00 -32.66 5.91
C SER A 353 21.90 -32.26 7.08
N PHE A 354 23.07 -31.64 6.81
CA PHE A 354 24.06 -31.24 7.80
C PHE A 354 24.63 -32.41 8.65
N ASN A 355 24.84 -33.56 8.02
CA ASN A 355 25.55 -34.72 8.60
C ASN A 355 27.04 -34.75 8.19
N TYR A 356 27.71 -33.61 8.14
CA TYR A 356 29.13 -33.50 7.80
C TYR A 356 30.05 -33.72 9.02
N HIS A 357 31.28 -34.18 8.76
CA HIS A 357 32.38 -34.25 9.73
C HIS A 357 33.03 -32.88 9.90
N LYS A 358 33.25 -32.43 11.14
CA LYS A 358 33.86 -31.11 11.43
C LYS A 358 35.22 -30.98 10.72
N GLY A 359 35.40 -29.92 9.92
CA GLY A 359 36.66 -29.62 9.21
C GLY A 359 37.02 -30.49 8.00
N VAL A 360 36.15 -31.41 7.54
CA VAL A 360 36.47 -32.37 6.46
C VAL A 360 35.51 -32.21 5.28
N SER A 361 36.01 -32.45 4.06
CA SER A 361 35.18 -32.69 2.88
C SER A 361 35.69 -33.89 2.07
N TYR A 362 34.81 -34.87 1.88
CA TYR A 362 35.11 -36.13 1.21
C TYR A 362 35.38 -35.90 -0.28
N ALA A 363 36.22 -36.75 -0.88
CA ALA A 363 36.45 -36.73 -2.33
C ALA A 363 35.23 -37.30 -3.06
N HIS A 364 34.92 -38.56 -2.76
CA HIS A 364 33.75 -39.30 -3.24
C HIS A 364 32.89 -39.71 -2.04
N MET A 365 31.62 -40.02 -2.28
CA MET A 365 30.71 -40.58 -1.28
C MET A 365 29.90 -41.70 -1.93
N THR A 366 29.59 -42.76 -1.20
CA THR A 366 28.66 -43.82 -1.66
C THR A 366 27.56 -44.06 -0.64
N LEU A 367 26.32 -44.24 -1.08
CA LEU A 367 25.19 -44.52 -0.20
C LEU A 367 25.12 -46.01 0.18
N ALA A 368 24.65 -46.31 1.39
CA ALA A 368 24.47 -47.69 1.83
C ALA A 368 23.44 -48.46 0.95
N PRO A 369 23.63 -49.76 0.68
CA PRO A 369 22.67 -50.58 -0.07
C PRO A 369 21.25 -50.64 0.56
N SER A 370 21.12 -50.29 1.84
CA SER A 370 19.84 -50.24 2.56
C SER A 370 18.88 -49.17 2.02
N PHE A 371 19.38 -48.07 1.45
CA PHE A 371 18.56 -47.03 0.82
C PHE A 371 17.67 -47.60 -0.29
N GLY A 372 18.17 -48.58 -1.06
CA GLY A 372 17.40 -49.29 -2.10
C GLY A 372 16.24 -50.16 -1.59
N ARG A 373 16.00 -50.21 -0.26
CA ARG A 373 14.85 -50.87 0.37
C ARG A 373 13.70 -49.90 0.70
N LEU A 374 13.95 -48.59 0.65
CA LEU A 374 12.99 -47.52 0.97
C LEU A 374 11.95 -47.31 -0.15
N ARG A 375 11.17 -48.35 -0.48
CA ARG A 375 10.29 -48.40 -1.67
C ARG A 375 9.26 -47.26 -1.78
N ALA A 376 8.87 -46.62 -0.68
CA ALA A 376 7.92 -45.51 -0.65
C ALA A 376 8.58 -44.12 -0.65
N LEU A 377 9.91 -44.01 -0.76
CA LEU A 377 10.64 -42.76 -0.59
C LEU A 377 10.35 -41.77 -1.73
N GLU A 378 9.74 -40.64 -1.40
CA GLU A 378 9.42 -39.54 -2.30
C GLU A 378 10.46 -38.42 -2.22
N VAL A 379 10.98 -38.14 -1.02
CA VAL A 379 11.89 -37.02 -0.74
C VAL A 379 13.12 -37.50 0.03
N LEU A 380 14.30 -37.23 -0.53
CA LEU A 380 15.59 -37.41 0.13
C LEU A 380 16.34 -36.08 0.20
N ASP A 381 16.67 -35.64 1.42
CA ASP A 381 17.46 -34.42 1.66
C ASP A 381 18.85 -34.76 2.17
N MET A 382 19.86 -34.57 1.31
CA MET A 382 21.29 -34.81 1.55
C MET A 382 22.09 -33.49 1.48
N THR A 383 21.45 -32.38 1.85
CA THR A 383 22.05 -31.04 1.88
C THR A 383 23.20 -30.96 2.89
N GLY A 384 24.40 -30.53 2.51
CA GLY A 384 25.48 -30.23 3.47
C GLY A 384 26.08 -31.44 4.19
N ILE A 385 26.37 -32.52 3.47
CA ILE A 385 27.19 -33.66 3.92
C ILE A 385 28.69 -33.43 3.59
N PHE A 386 28.96 -32.56 2.60
CA PHE A 386 30.29 -32.06 2.18
C PHE A 386 31.15 -33.08 1.41
N PHE A 387 30.79 -33.39 0.18
CA PHE A 387 31.54 -34.25 -0.75
C PHE A 387 31.72 -33.58 -2.13
N ARG A 388 32.86 -33.86 -2.79
CA ARG A 388 33.30 -33.12 -3.99
C ARG A 388 32.79 -33.68 -5.31
N GLU A 389 32.80 -35.01 -5.49
CA GLU A 389 32.38 -35.67 -6.73
C GLU A 389 30.97 -36.27 -6.61
N LEU A 390 30.13 -36.05 -7.63
CA LEU A 390 28.85 -36.77 -7.81
C LEU A 390 28.87 -37.60 -9.10
N SER A 391 29.09 -38.91 -8.99
CA SER A 391 29.06 -39.89 -10.09
C SER A 391 27.90 -40.90 -9.95
N GLU A 392 27.71 -41.77 -10.95
CA GLU A 392 26.73 -42.88 -10.87
C GLU A 392 26.91 -43.72 -9.60
N SER A 393 28.17 -43.93 -9.17
CA SER A 393 28.52 -44.72 -7.99
C SER A 393 27.84 -44.20 -6.71
N THR A 394 27.75 -42.88 -6.54
CA THR A 394 27.20 -42.22 -5.36
C THR A 394 25.72 -42.50 -5.15
N LEU A 395 24.94 -42.42 -6.24
CA LEU A 395 23.48 -42.52 -6.19
C LEU A 395 22.95 -43.93 -6.48
N ARG A 396 23.79 -44.86 -6.95
CA ARG A 396 23.42 -46.21 -7.41
C ARG A 396 22.34 -46.96 -6.59
N PRO A 397 22.32 -46.94 -5.23
CA PRO A 397 21.27 -47.60 -4.44
C PRO A 397 19.86 -47.03 -4.67
N LEU A 398 19.76 -45.74 -5.05
CA LEU A 398 18.51 -45.03 -5.26
C LEU A 398 17.86 -45.34 -6.62
N ALA A 399 18.63 -45.85 -7.60
CA ALA A 399 18.18 -46.07 -8.98
C ALA A 399 17.01 -47.06 -9.14
N ARG A 400 16.67 -47.81 -8.08
CA ARG A 400 15.56 -48.77 -8.05
C ARG A 400 14.35 -48.29 -7.22
N LEU A 401 14.32 -47.02 -6.81
CA LEU A 401 13.22 -46.45 -6.02
C LEU A 401 12.09 -45.93 -6.94
N PRO A 402 10.89 -46.52 -6.91
CA PRO A 402 9.86 -46.28 -7.92
C PRO A 402 9.16 -44.92 -7.82
N VAL A 403 9.17 -44.28 -6.64
CA VAL A 403 8.39 -43.05 -6.35
C VAL A 403 9.23 -41.87 -5.91
N LEU A 404 10.57 -41.93 -6.06
CA LEU A 404 11.47 -40.83 -5.68
C LEU A 404 11.24 -39.62 -6.59
N GLN A 405 10.71 -38.54 -6.01
CA GLN A 405 10.31 -37.32 -6.70
C GLN A 405 11.27 -36.15 -6.45
N THR A 406 11.87 -36.06 -5.27
CA THR A 406 12.73 -34.93 -4.87
C THR A 406 14.04 -35.42 -4.28
N LEU A 407 15.15 -35.00 -4.89
CA LEU A 407 16.51 -35.24 -4.40
C LEU A 407 17.21 -33.89 -4.20
N LYS A 408 17.59 -33.57 -2.97
CA LYS A 408 18.36 -32.36 -2.65
C LYS A 408 19.80 -32.71 -2.27
N LEU A 409 20.74 -32.03 -2.90
CA LEU A 409 22.19 -32.18 -2.78
C LEU A 409 22.86 -30.80 -2.58
N GLN A 410 22.13 -29.86 -1.98
CA GLN A 410 22.54 -28.47 -1.79
C GLN A 410 23.76 -28.34 -0.87
N MET A 411 24.57 -27.28 -1.03
CA MET A 411 25.63 -26.91 -0.09
C MET A 411 26.62 -28.04 0.25
N ASN A 412 26.86 -28.98 -0.68
CA ASN A 412 27.79 -30.09 -0.50
C ASN A 412 29.24 -29.76 -0.94
N PHE A 413 29.48 -28.57 -1.49
CA PHE A 413 30.75 -28.19 -2.13
C PHE A 413 31.15 -29.06 -3.33
N ILE A 414 30.17 -29.72 -3.96
CA ILE A 414 30.36 -30.55 -5.17
C ILE A 414 31.02 -29.67 -6.23
N ASN A 415 32.20 -30.04 -6.72
CA ASN A 415 32.92 -29.33 -7.78
C ASN A 415 32.74 -29.99 -9.16
N TRP A 416 32.41 -31.29 -9.19
CA TRP A 416 32.11 -32.02 -10.41
C TRP A 416 30.88 -32.91 -10.24
N ALA A 417 30.00 -32.92 -11.24
CA ALA A 417 28.76 -33.69 -11.20
C ALA A 417 28.40 -34.28 -12.57
N GLN A 418 28.23 -35.60 -12.64
CA GLN A 418 27.75 -36.32 -13.81
C GLN A 418 26.23 -36.14 -13.96
N LEU A 419 25.77 -35.01 -14.52
CA LEU A 419 24.35 -34.67 -14.60
C LEU A 419 23.51 -35.71 -15.40
N SER A 420 24.12 -36.43 -16.35
CA SER A 420 23.48 -37.53 -17.09
C SER A 420 22.99 -38.68 -16.21
N VAL A 421 23.49 -38.81 -14.96
CA VAL A 421 23.01 -39.82 -13.99
C VAL A 421 21.50 -39.73 -13.75
N PHE A 422 20.91 -38.52 -13.83
CA PHE A 422 19.48 -38.31 -13.60
C PHE A 422 18.58 -38.82 -14.74
N GLN A 423 19.15 -39.31 -15.85
CA GLN A 423 18.42 -40.05 -16.88
C GLN A 423 17.86 -41.38 -16.32
N ALA A 424 18.60 -42.06 -15.43
CA ALA A 424 18.21 -43.35 -14.86
C ALA A 424 17.05 -43.29 -13.84
N TYR A 425 16.48 -42.09 -13.59
CA TYR A 425 15.53 -41.83 -12.51
C TYR A 425 14.23 -41.22 -13.05
N PRO A 426 13.40 -41.98 -13.80
CA PRO A 426 12.24 -41.44 -14.50
C PRO A 426 11.23 -40.73 -13.56
N SER A 427 11.09 -41.19 -12.31
CA SER A 427 10.15 -40.64 -11.32
C SER A 427 10.55 -39.29 -10.71
N LEU A 428 11.82 -38.86 -10.87
CA LEU A 428 12.28 -37.58 -10.31
C LEU A 428 11.56 -36.39 -10.98
N ARG A 429 11.08 -35.48 -10.13
CA ARG A 429 10.44 -34.20 -10.47
C ARG A 429 11.31 -32.99 -10.13
N GLN A 430 12.14 -33.09 -9.10
CA GLN A 430 13.08 -32.05 -8.70
C GLN A 430 14.43 -32.65 -8.29
N VAL A 431 15.50 -32.18 -8.93
CA VAL A 431 16.88 -32.33 -8.46
C VAL A 431 17.40 -30.95 -8.10
N ASP A 432 17.96 -30.81 -6.91
CA ASP A 432 18.43 -29.54 -6.37
C ASP A 432 19.91 -29.63 -5.97
N LEU A 433 20.77 -29.12 -6.86
CA LEU A 433 22.22 -29.03 -6.74
C LEU A 433 22.67 -27.59 -6.43
N SER A 434 21.77 -26.75 -5.93
CA SER A 434 22.07 -25.34 -5.71
C SER A 434 23.09 -25.10 -4.59
N ASN A 435 23.82 -23.98 -4.66
CA ASN A 435 24.84 -23.59 -3.67
C ASN A 435 26.00 -24.60 -3.57
N ASN A 436 26.43 -25.16 -4.71
CA ASN A 436 27.62 -26.02 -4.84
C ASN A 436 28.76 -25.25 -5.55
N ARG A 437 29.77 -25.97 -6.06
CA ARG A 437 30.97 -25.39 -6.71
C ARG A 437 31.16 -25.90 -8.15
N ILE A 438 30.10 -26.41 -8.79
CA ILE A 438 30.15 -27.04 -10.12
C ILE A 438 30.59 -25.99 -11.14
N SER A 439 31.63 -26.28 -11.93
CA SER A 439 32.27 -25.32 -12.85
C SER A 439 32.22 -25.70 -14.34
N GLY A 440 31.85 -26.94 -14.68
CA GLY A 440 31.78 -27.44 -16.06
C GLY A 440 32.08 -28.95 -16.13
N PRO A 441 32.19 -29.54 -17.34
CA PRO A 441 32.79 -30.86 -17.53
C PRO A 441 34.25 -30.89 -17.08
N LEU A 442 34.79 -32.07 -16.79
CA LEU A 442 36.21 -32.20 -16.49
C LEU A 442 37.02 -32.25 -17.79
N GLY A 443 37.48 -31.09 -18.23
CA GLY A 443 38.68 -31.02 -19.08
C GLY A 443 39.84 -31.68 -18.33
N SER A 444 40.61 -32.52 -19.03
CA SER A 444 41.78 -33.18 -18.43
C SER A 444 42.78 -32.14 -17.93
N ASN A 445 43.40 -32.44 -16.77
CA ASN A 445 44.36 -31.59 -16.04
C ASN A 445 43.76 -30.40 -15.25
N ALA A 446 42.97 -30.69 -14.23
CA ALA A 446 42.90 -29.85 -13.04
C ALA A 446 43.94 -30.34 -12.02
N SER A 447 45.09 -29.65 -11.92
CA SER A 447 46.15 -30.00 -10.96
C SER A 447 45.72 -29.74 -9.51
N THR A 448 46.28 -30.52 -8.58
CA THR A 448 46.03 -30.39 -7.14
C THR A 448 46.45 -29.02 -6.62
N TRP A 449 45.46 -28.16 -6.36
CA TRP A 449 45.66 -26.96 -5.53
C TRP A 449 45.70 -27.38 -4.07
N GLU A 450 46.88 -27.76 -3.59
CA GLU A 450 47.16 -27.93 -2.17
C GLU A 450 47.00 -26.60 -1.43
N VAL A 451 46.35 -26.62 -0.28
CA VAL A 451 46.16 -25.42 0.55
C VAL A 451 47.43 -25.18 1.36
N GLY A 452 48.35 -24.39 0.82
CA GLY A 452 49.50 -23.88 1.55
C GLY A 452 49.04 -23.08 2.78
N ALA A 453 49.48 -23.49 3.97
CA ALA A 453 49.10 -22.86 5.24
C ALA A 453 49.81 -21.50 5.44
N GLY A 454 49.29 -20.45 4.79
CA GLY A 454 49.75 -19.07 4.92
C GLY A 454 48.77 -18.19 5.69
N GLY A 455 49.16 -17.71 6.87
CA GLY A 455 48.31 -16.88 7.73
C GLY A 455 48.15 -15.44 7.23
N ALA A 456 47.16 -15.19 6.36
CA ALA A 456 46.74 -13.85 5.95
C ALA A 456 45.50 -13.39 6.74
N ASN A 457 45.59 -12.23 7.40
CA ASN A 457 44.52 -11.67 8.24
C ASN A 457 43.31 -11.15 7.42
N TRP A 458 42.43 -12.05 7.00
CA TRP A 458 41.12 -11.71 6.46
C TRP A 458 40.22 -11.15 7.57
N ARG A 459 40.24 -9.82 7.75
CA ARG A 459 39.19 -9.11 8.49
C ARG A 459 37.86 -9.35 7.75
N PRO A 460 36.80 -9.87 8.42
CA PRO A 460 35.52 -10.05 7.77
C PRO A 460 34.91 -8.68 7.44
N ALA A 461 34.82 -8.35 6.15
CA ALA A 461 34.03 -7.21 5.70
C ALA A 461 32.58 -7.43 6.13
N GLY A 462 31.99 -6.43 6.80
CA GLY A 462 30.66 -6.56 7.41
C GLY A 462 29.60 -6.96 6.38
N HIS A 463 28.73 -7.91 6.74
CA HIS A 463 27.64 -8.39 5.89
C HIS A 463 26.54 -7.33 5.68
N LEU A 464 26.81 -6.34 4.84
CA LEU A 464 25.80 -5.47 4.21
C LEU A 464 25.31 -6.11 2.90
N ALA A 465 24.84 -7.36 3.00
CA ALA A 465 23.96 -7.93 1.98
C ALA A 465 22.53 -7.41 2.26
N PRO A 466 21.84 -6.75 1.32
CA PRO A 466 20.46 -6.34 1.50
C PRO A 466 19.56 -7.54 1.83
N ASP A 467 18.66 -7.39 2.81
CA ASP A 467 17.71 -8.43 3.19
C ASP A 467 16.77 -8.74 2.00
N PRO A 468 16.69 -9.98 1.49
CA PRO A 468 15.90 -10.32 0.30
C PRO A 468 14.39 -10.40 0.60
N ARG A 469 13.82 -9.30 1.13
CA ARG A 469 12.42 -9.20 1.59
C ARG A 469 11.61 -8.05 0.97
N ASP A 470 12.25 -7.07 0.33
CA ASP A 470 11.59 -5.90 -0.31
C ASP A 470 11.79 -5.82 -1.84
N ALA A 471 11.94 -6.98 -2.48
CA ALA A 471 11.66 -7.16 -3.90
C ALA A 471 10.39 -8.02 -4.05
N PRO A 472 9.39 -7.61 -4.86
CA PRO A 472 8.33 -8.52 -5.25
C PRO A 472 8.95 -9.69 -6.00
N SER A 473 8.73 -10.91 -5.52
CA SER A 473 9.41 -12.09 -6.05
C SER A 473 8.98 -12.40 -7.50
N SER A 474 9.95 -12.70 -8.36
CA SER A 474 9.75 -13.20 -9.75
C SER A 474 8.73 -14.37 -9.81
N GLU A 475 8.55 -15.15 -8.73
CA GLU A 475 7.52 -16.20 -8.63
C GLU A 475 6.07 -15.71 -8.84
N ASP A 476 5.74 -14.42 -8.67
CA ASP A 476 4.40 -13.84 -8.98
C ASP A 476 4.22 -13.49 -10.47
N PHE A 477 5.31 -13.38 -11.23
CA PHE A 477 5.31 -12.97 -12.63
C PHE A 477 5.58 -14.14 -13.59
N MET A 478 6.40 -15.09 -13.16
CA MET A 478 6.92 -16.21 -13.95
C MET A 478 6.17 -17.53 -13.74
N LEU A 479 6.36 -18.48 -14.67
CA LEU A 479 5.79 -19.82 -14.55
C LEU A 479 6.52 -20.63 -13.45
N ASN A 480 5.85 -20.94 -12.35
CA ASN A 480 6.47 -21.62 -11.22
C ASN A 480 6.84 -23.09 -11.53
N CYS A 481 8.14 -23.42 -11.45
CA CYS A 481 8.65 -24.75 -11.82
C CYS A 481 8.12 -25.90 -10.95
N LYS A 482 7.54 -25.62 -9.78
CA LYS A 482 6.91 -26.61 -8.88
C LYS A 482 5.82 -27.45 -9.56
N ASN A 483 5.21 -26.95 -10.65
CA ASN A 483 4.13 -27.61 -11.38
C ASN A 483 4.60 -28.35 -12.66
N LEU A 484 5.91 -28.37 -12.96
CA LEU A 484 6.47 -29.01 -14.16
C LEU A 484 6.95 -30.44 -13.86
N SER A 485 7.07 -31.28 -14.89
CA SER A 485 7.33 -32.71 -14.70
C SER A 485 8.75 -33.03 -14.23
N PHE A 486 9.74 -32.21 -14.62
CA PHE A 486 11.13 -32.35 -14.18
C PHE A 486 11.84 -30.99 -14.14
N THR A 487 12.44 -30.68 -13.00
CA THR A 487 13.18 -29.44 -12.69
C THR A 487 14.59 -29.78 -12.19
N LEU A 488 15.58 -29.05 -12.67
CA LEU A 488 16.98 -29.11 -12.22
C LEU A 488 17.41 -27.71 -11.74
N ASP A 489 17.76 -27.62 -10.45
CA ASP A 489 18.26 -26.39 -9.85
C ASP A 489 19.79 -26.46 -9.69
N LEU A 490 20.50 -25.67 -10.51
CA LEU A 490 21.94 -25.47 -10.50
C LEU A 490 22.29 -24.03 -10.07
N SER A 491 21.35 -23.31 -9.44
CA SER A 491 21.60 -21.93 -8.99
C SER A 491 22.74 -21.85 -7.97
N ARG A 492 23.48 -20.74 -7.93
CA ARG A 492 24.62 -20.53 -7.02
C ARG A 492 25.69 -21.62 -7.17
N ASN A 493 26.17 -21.82 -8.39
CA ASN A 493 27.34 -22.65 -8.70
C ASN A 493 28.43 -21.77 -9.35
N ASN A 494 29.53 -22.40 -9.78
CA ASN A 494 30.70 -21.73 -10.35
C ASN A 494 30.72 -21.78 -11.89
N LEU A 495 29.56 -21.90 -12.55
CA LEU A 495 29.49 -22.02 -14.01
C LEU A 495 29.85 -20.68 -14.67
N VAL A 496 30.81 -20.71 -15.60
CA VAL A 496 31.30 -19.54 -16.37
C VAL A 496 30.95 -19.69 -17.85
N THR A 497 31.11 -20.90 -18.38
CA THR A 497 30.64 -21.33 -19.69
C THR A 497 29.62 -22.46 -19.52
N ILE A 498 28.83 -22.71 -20.57
CA ILE A 498 27.87 -23.81 -20.63
C ILE A 498 28.17 -24.61 -21.90
N GLU A 499 28.50 -25.88 -21.73
CA GLU A 499 28.76 -26.83 -22.82
C GLU A 499 27.55 -27.77 -23.02
N PRO A 500 27.16 -28.09 -24.26
CA PRO A 500 25.94 -28.88 -24.51
C PRO A 500 25.97 -30.26 -23.84
N GLU A 501 27.15 -30.88 -23.81
CA GLU A 501 27.38 -32.22 -23.24
C GLU A 501 27.07 -32.30 -21.73
N MET A 502 27.06 -31.15 -21.02
CA MET A 502 26.59 -31.09 -19.63
C MET A 502 25.15 -31.58 -19.47
N PHE A 503 24.34 -31.47 -20.52
CA PHE A 503 22.92 -31.84 -20.54
C PHE A 503 22.62 -33.15 -21.26
N ALA A 504 23.64 -33.96 -21.55
CA ALA A 504 23.47 -35.30 -22.12
C ALA A 504 22.50 -36.14 -21.27
N GLY A 505 21.51 -36.75 -21.93
CA GLY A 505 20.46 -37.55 -21.27
C GLY A 505 19.32 -36.75 -20.62
N LEU A 506 19.34 -35.41 -20.63
CA LEU A 506 18.38 -34.55 -19.93
C LEU A 506 17.31 -33.89 -20.82
N SER A 507 17.08 -34.38 -22.04
CA SER A 507 16.12 -33.82 -23.00
C SER A 507 14.67 -33.71 -22.50
N ARG A 508 14.30 -34.47 -21.45
CA ARG A 508 13.00 -34.42 -20.74
C ARG A 508 12.85 -33.26 -19.74
N LEU A 509 13.89 -32.46 -19.53
CA LEU A 509 13.91 -31.36 -18.56
C LEU A 509 12.95 -30.25 -18.97
N GLN A 510 12.11 -29.77 -18.04
CA GLN A 510 11.12 -28.72 -18.31
C GLN A 510 11.47 -27.38 -17.64
N CYS A 511 12.21 -27.39 -16.53
CA CYS A 511 12.76 -26.19 -15.92
C CYS A 511 14.23 -26.36 -15.53
N LEU A 512 15.04 -25.38 -15.91
CA LEU A 512 16.46 -25.28 -15.57
C LEU A 512 16.71 -23.94 -14.88
N ARG A 513 17.30 -23.98 -13.69
CA ARG A 513 17.77 -22.79 -12.97
C ARG A 513 19.29 -22.77 -12.95
N LEU A 514 19.85 -21.69 -13.48
CA LEU A 514 21.28 -21.37 -13.55
C LEU A 514 21.56 -20.01 -12.89
N SER A 515 20.63 -19.50 -12.08
CA SER A 515 20.75 -18.19 -11.46
C SER A 515 21.90 -18.07 -10.46
N TYR A 516 22.43 -16.86 -10.26
CA TYR A 516 23.61 -16.61 -9.41
C TYR A 516 24.85 -17.47 -9.78
N ASN A 517 25.06 -17.74 -11.07
CA ASN A 517 26.33 -18.30 -11.56
C ASN A 517 27.22 -17.13 -12.08
N SER A 518 28.26 -17.43 -12.85
CA SER A 518 29.13 -16.41 -13.49
C SER A 518 29.10 -16.52 -15.02
N ILE A 519 27.98 -16.99 -15.58
CA ILE A 519 27.85 -17.28 -17.01
C ILE A 519 27.91 -15.98 -17.80
N SER A 520 28.83 -15.91 -18.77
CA SER A 520 29.06 -14.70 -19.60
C SER A 520 28.57 -14.83 -21.04
N GLN A 521 28.59 -16.02 -21.63
CA GLN A 521 28.39 -16.21 -23.07
C GLN A 521 27.11 -17.00 -23.40
N VAL A 522 26.31 -16.47 -24.32
CA VAL A 522 25.23 -17.16 -25.02
C VAL A 522 25.29 -16.80 -26.52
N ASN A 523 25.17 -17.80 -27.39
CA ASN A 523 25.19 -17.60 -28.85
C ASN A 523 24.19 -18.49 -29.64
N GLY A 524 23.50 -19.41 -28.96
CA GLY A 524 22.48 -20.28 -29.57
C GLY A 524 22.94 -21.73 -29.79
N SER A 525 24.03 -22.16 -29.17
CA SER A 525 24.44 -23.59 -29.15
C SER A 525 24.39 -24.23 -27.76
N GLN A 526 24.26 -23.46 -26.69
CA GLN A 526 24.45 -23.90 -25.30
C GLN A 526 23.48 -25.00 -24.87
N PHE A 527 22.23 -24.95 -25.34
CA PHE A 527 21.14 -25.75 -24.79
C PHE A 527 20.51 -26.75 -25.78
N VAL A 528 21.20 -27.10 -26.87
CA VAL A 528 20.67 -27.90 -28.00
C VAL A 528 20.05 -29.24 -27.58
N LEU A 529 20.53 -29.86 -26.49
CA LEU A 529 20.00 -31.14 -25.99
C LEU A 529 18.70 -31.01 -25.17
N LEU A 530 18.28 -29.79 -24.79
CA LEU A 530 17.16 -29.52 -23.87
C LEU A 530 15.83 -29.25 -24.60
N THR A 531 15.45 -30.13 -25.53
CA THR A 531 14.31 -29.94 -26.44
C THR A 531 12.94 -29.73 -25.75
N SER A 532 12.74 -30.25 -24.53
CA SER A 532 11.49 -30.10 -23.76
C SER A 532 11.42 -28.86 -22.84
N LEU A 533 12.46 -28.02 -22.81
CA LEU A 533 12.60 -26.97 -21.82
C LEU A 533 11.55 -25.86 -21.99
N GLN A 534 10.82 -25.55 -20.92
CA GLN A 534 9.78 -24.53 -20.89
C GLN A 534 10.17 -23.30 -20.04
N VAL A 535 11.02 -23.48 -19.03
CA VAL A 535 11.48 -22.41 -18.15
C VAL A 535 13.00 -22.44 -18.05
N LEU A 536 13.63 -21.29 -18.30
CA LEU A 536 15.06 -21.08 -18.11
C LEU A 536 15.27 -19.84 -17.24
N ASP A 537 15.89 -20.02 -16.08
CA ASP A 537 16.27 -18.94 -15.17
C ASP A 537 17.78 -18.75 -15.22
N LEU A 538 18.21 -17.61 -15.75
CA LEU A 538 19.60 -17.16 -15.83
C LEU A 538 19.81 -15.84 -15.05
N SER A 539 18.94 -15.54 -14.09
CA SER A 539 19.05 -14.32 -13.29
C SER A 539 20.37 -14.23 -12.50
N TYR A 540 20.87 -13.02 -12.24
CA TYR A 540 22.15 -12.80 -11.54
C TYR A 540 23.35 -13.52 -12.20
N ASN A 541 23.50 -13.40 -13.52
CA ASN A 541 24.69 -13.83 -14.27
C ASN A 541 25.41 -12.61 -14.89
N LYS A 542 26.26 -12.82 -15.91
CA LYS A 542 27.07 -11.79 -16.57
C LYS A 542 26.88 -11.81 -18.09
N LEU A 543 25.69 -12.21 -18.54
CA LEU A 543 25.40 -12.50 -19.95
C LEU A 543 25.60 -11.27 -20.86
N ASP A 544 26.41 -11.44 -21.91
CA ASP A 544 26.41 -10.50 -23.04
C ASP A 544 25.35 -10.91 -24.08
N LEU A 545 24.35 -10.05 -24.27
CA LEU A 545 23.26 -10.25 -25.22
C LEU A 545 23.58 -9.59 -26.57
N TYR A 546 24.68 -9.99 -27.20
CA TYR A 546 25.10 -9.50 -28.52
C TYR A 546 24.53 -10.32 -29.69
N HIS A 547 24.48 -11.65 -29.55
CA HIS A 547 24.10 -12.56 -30.63
C HIS A 547 22.56 -12.67 -30.79
N GLY A 548 22.06 -12.29 -31.97
CA GLY A 548 20.64 -12.42 -32.32
C GLY A 548 20.10 -13.86 -32.40
N ARG A 549 20.93 -14.90 -32.24
CA ARG A 549 20.52 -16.32 -32.22
C ARG A 549 20.38 -16.93 -30.82
N SER A 550 20.67 -16.18 -29.76
CA SER A 550 20.64 -16.71 -28.38
C SER A 550 19.28 -17.31 -28.02
N PHE A 551 19.31 -18.50 -27.42
CA PHE A 551 18.14 -19.28 -26.98
C PHE A 551 17.24 -19.84 -28.10
N THR A 552 17.58 -19.64 -29.39
CA THR A 552 16.77 -20.15 -30.52
C THR A 552 16.81 -21.67 -30.65
N GLU A 553 17.73 -22.36 -29.97
CA GLU A 553 17.80 -23.81 -29.87
C GLU A 553 16.74 -24.45 -28.94
N LEU A 554 15.92 -23.63 -28.27
CA LEU A 554 14.92 -24.05 -27.27
C LEU A 554 13.47 -23.93 -27.80
N PRO A 555 12.95 -24.92 -28.56
CA PRO A 555 11.67 -24.80 -29.26
C PRO A 555 10.45 -24.72 -28.33
N CYS A 556 10.55 -25.25 -27.10
CA CYS A 556 9.46 -25.27 -26.12
C CYS A 556 9.48 -24.10 -25.11
N LEU A 557 10.44 -23.16 -25.21
CA LEU A 557 10.67 -22.14 -24.20
C LEU A 557 9.46 -21.20 -24.04
N ARG A 558 8.96 -21.09 -22.81
CA ARG A 558 7.77 -20.28 -22.44
C ARG A 558 8.07 -19.17 -21.44
N ALA A 559 9.09 -19.34 -20.60
CA ALA A 559 9.51 -18.34 -19.63
C ALA A 559 11.04 -18.26 -19.57
N LEU A 560 11.58 -17.04 -19.61
CA LEU A 560 13.01 -16.76 -19.60
C LEU A 560 13.32 -15.63 -18.60
N ASP A 561 14.12 -15.91 -17.57
CA ASP A 561 14.62 -14.89 -16.64
C ASP A 561 16.05 -14.51 -17.01
N LEU A 562 16.26 -13.24 -17.38
CA LEU A 562 17.57 -12.64 -17.66
C LEU A 562 17.84 -11.47 -16.71
N SER A 563 17.15 -11.39 -15.55
CA SER A 563 17.29 -10.28 -14.62
C SER A 563 18.67 -10.23 -13.93
N TYR A 564 19.05 -9.06 -13.39
CA TYR A 564 20.32 -8.83 -12.68
C TYR A 564 21.60 -9.22 -13.45
N ASN A 565 21.56 -9.24 -14.78
CA ASN A 565 22.70 -9.41 -15.70
C ASN A 565 23.35 -8.05 -16.07
N SER A 566 23.36 -7.09 -15.14
CA SER A 566 23.67 -5.69 -15.44
C SER A 566 25.12 -5.39 -15.85
N GLN A 567 26.08 -6.28 -15.54
CA GLN A 567 27.50 -6.01 -15.78
C GLN A 567 27.79 -5.65 -17.25
N ALA A 568 27.20 -6.38 -18.21
CA ALA A 568 27.39 -6.11 -19.63
C ALA A 568 26.87 -4.70 -20.03
N PHE A 569 25.63 -4.39 -19.64
CA PHE A 569 24.95 -3.13 -19.94
C PHE A 569 25.59 -1.89 -19.28
N THR A 570 26.44 -2.07 -18.27
CA THR A 570 27.20 -0.96 -17.66
C THR A 570 28.51 -0.63 -18.37
N MET A 571 28.96 -1.44 -19.35
CA MET A 571 30.21 -1.21 -20.06
C MET A 571 30.08 -0.10 -21.10
N GLN A 572 30.72 1.05 -20.85
CA GLN A 572 30.82 2.14 -21.82
C GLN A 572 31.52 1.65 -23.09
N GLY A 573 30.89 1.84 -24.25
CA GLY A 573 31.39 1.40 -25.55
C GLY A 573 30.51 0.35 -26.20
N MET A 574 30.16 -0.71 -25.46
CA MET A 574 29.41 -1.87 -25.95
C MET A 574 27.98 -1.52 -26.38
N GLY A 575 27.39 -2.39 -27.20
CA GLY A 575 25.97 -2.34 -27.57
C GLY A 575 25.37 -3.74 -27.60
N HIS A 576 24.08 -3.85 -27.31
CA HIS A 576 23.39 -5.13 -27.11
C HIS A 576 22.13 -5.24 -27.99
N ASN A 577 21.69 -6.47 -28.25
CA ASN A 577 20.79 -6.80 -29.34
C ASN A 577 19.69 -7.76 -28.89
N PHE A 578 18.48 -7.24 -28.68
CA PHE A 578 17.32 -8.03 -28.26
C PHE A 578 16.56 -8.70 -29.43
N SER A 579 17.09 -8.69 -30.66
CA SER A 579 16.43 -9.31 -31.83
C SER A 579 16.19 -10.81 -31.71
N PHE A 580 16.86 -11.50 -30.78
CA PHE A 580 16.58 -12.90 -30.46
C PHE A 580 15.14 -13.11 -29.94
N VAL A 581 14.54 -12.12 -29.25
CA VAL A 581 13.17 -12.21 -28.70
C VAL A 581 12.13 -12.42 -29.81
N ALA A 582 12.38 -11.91 -31.02
CA ALA A 582 11.51 -12.10 -32.18
C ALA A 582 11.57 -13.53 -32.76
N GLN A 583 12.62 -14.29 -32.45
CA GLN A 583 12.85 -15.66 -32.93
C GLN A 583 12.40 -16.75 -31.93
N LEU A 584 11.73 -16.38 -30.84
CA LEU A 584 11.24 -17.29 -29.79
C LEU A 584 9.70 -17.45 -29.84
N PRO A 585 9.15 -18.29 -30.74
CA PRO A 585 7.70 -18.39 -30.96
C PRO A 585 6.92 -18.95 -29.76
N GLY A 586 7.57 -19.70 -28.86
CA GLY A 586 6.94 -20.23 -27.65
C GLY A 586 6.85 -19.25 -26.47
N LEU A 587 7.64 -18.17 -26.48
CA LEU A 587 7.93 -17.35 -25.30
C LEU A 587 6.70 -16.55 -24.86
N ARG A 588 6.34 -16.64 -23.58
CA ARG A 588 5.19 -15.94 -22.97
C ARG A 588 5.59 -14.98 -21.87
N TYR A 589 6.67 -15.29 -21.13
CA TYR A 589 7.19 -14.51 -20.02
C TYR A 589 8.67 -14.22 -20.25
N LEU A 590 9.07 -12.96 -20.06
CA LEU A 590 10.46 -12.52 -20.12
C LEU A 590 10.71 -11.54 -18.95
N SER A 591 11.80 -11.73 -18.20
CA SER A 591 12.33 -10.68 -17.32
C SER A 591 13.68 -10.18 -17.84
N LEU A 592 13.77 -8.86 -17.95
CA LEU A 592 14.99 -8.07 -18.17
C LEU A 592 15.22 -7.14 -16.97
N ALA A 593 14.69 -7.48 -15.79
CA ALA A 593 14.70 -6.62 -14.61
C ALA A 593 16.10 -6.37 -14.06
N HIS A 594 16.33 -5.20 -13.46
CA HIS A 594 17.56 -4.83 -12.77
C HIS A 594 18.84 -5.01 -13.61
N ASN A 595 18.71 -4.88 -14.94
CA ASN A 595 19.81 -5.01 -15.90
C ASN A 595 20.53 -3.69 -16.20
N ALA A 596 20.13 -2.56 -15.59
CA ALA A 596 20.69 -1.22 -15.86
C ALA A 596 20.69 -0.82 -17.37
N ILE A 597 19.73 -1.36 -18.13
CA ILE A 597 19.54 -1.04 -19.55
C ILE A 597 19.19 0.46 -19.66
N HIS A 598 19.95 1.20 -20.47
CA HIS A 598 19.88 2.66 -20.51
C HIS A 598 20.24 3.29 -21.86
N SER A 599 21.10 2.67 -22.67
CA SER A 599 21.52 3.15 -24.00
C SER A 599 22.08 1.99 -24.84
N ARG A 600 22.39 2.25 -26.12
CA ARG A 600 23.07 1.34 -27.07
C ARG A 600 22.42 -0.06 -27.19
N VAL A 601 21.09 -0.12 -27.14
CA VAL A 601 20.32 -1.35 -27.38
C VAL A 601 19.55 -1.27 -28.69
N SER A 602 19.10 -2.43 -29.21
CA SER A 602 18.17 -2.48 -30.35
C SER A 602 16.91 -1.64 -30.08
N PRO A 603 16.50 -0.72 -30.98
CA PRO A 603 15.48 0.31 -30.69
C PRO A 603 14.04 -0.20 -30.57
N GLU A 604 13.77 -1.46 -30.91
CA GLU A 604 12.44 -2.08 -30.83
C GLU A 604 12.52 -3.54 -30.36
N LEU A 605 11.68 -3.91 -29.39
CA LEU A 605 11.39 -5.29 -29.01
C LEU A 605 10.20 -5.81 -29.83
N ARG A 606 10.39 -6.89 -30.57
CA ARG A 606 9.35 -7.55 -31.39
C ARG A 606 9.02 -8.93 -30.86
N SER A 607 7.72 -9.24 -30.75
CA SER A 607 7.24 -10.60 -30.46
C SER A 607 5.78 -10.80 -30.86
N ALA A 608 5.48 -11.99 -31.40
CA ALA A 608 4.13 -12.47 -31.66
C ALA A 608 3.52 -13.29 -30.50
N SER A 609 4.34 -13.63 -29.49
CA SER A 609 4.05 -14.65 -28.48
C SER A 609 4.08 -14.11 -27.04
N LEU A 610 4.91 -13.11 -26.77
CA LEU A 610 5.16 -12.58 -25.44
C LEU A 610 3.91 -11.92 -24.83
N ARG A 611 3.52 -12.37 -23.64
CA ARG A 611 2.36 -11.87 -22.88
C ARG A 611 2.75 -11.06 -21.65
N ALA A 612 3.94 -11.26 -21.11
CA ALA A 612 4.40 -10.60 -19.90
C ALA A 612 5.88 -10.23 -20.03
N LEU A 613 6.19 -8.94 -19.88
CA LEU A 613 7.54 -8.40 -19.84
C LEU A 613 7.76 -7.67 -18.50
N ASP A 614 8.74 -8.13 -17.75
CA ASP A 614 9.27 -7.41 -16.60
C ASP A 614 10.53 -6.66 -17.05
N PHE A 615 10.49 -5.33 -16.97
CA PHE A 615 11.57 -4.42 -17.32
C PHE A 615 11.93 -3.52 -16.12
N SER A 616 11.55 -3.93 -14.90
CA SER A 616 11.74 -3.15 -13.68
C SER A 616 13.22 -2.87 -13.38
N GLY A 617 13.55 -1.79 -12.67
CA GLY A 617 14.92 -1.52 -12.22
C GLY A 617 15.95 -1.22 -13.31
N ASN A 618 15.51 -0.79 -14.50
CA ASN A 618 16.38 -0.27 -15.57
C ASN A 618 16.40 1.27 -15.56
N ALA A 619 16.97 1.92 -16.58
CA ALA A 619 16.97 3.38 -16.71
C ALA A 619 16.24 3.83 -17.99
N LEU A 620 14.98 3.41 -18.13
CA LEU A 620 14.08 3.83 -19.21
C LEU A 620 13.92 5.37 -19.28
N ASN A 621 14.13 6.07 -18.17
CA ASN A 621 14.17 7.54 -18.14
C ASN A 621 15.29 8.15 -19.02
N ARG A 622 16.43 7.46 -19.20
CA ARG A 622 17.48 7.86 -20.15
C ARG A 622 17.05 7.53 -21.58
N MET A 623 16.57 6.30 -21.80
CA MET A 623 16.10 5.85 -23.12
C MET A 623 15.01 6.75 -23.71
N TRP A 624 14.05 7.23 -22.90
CA TRP A 624 13.00 8.15 -23.36
C TRP A 624 13.44 9.62 -23.46
N ASN A 625 14.65 9.97 -23.04
CA ASN A 625 15.24 11.29 -23.28
C ASN A 625 16.08 11.33 -24.58
N GLU A 626 16.44 10.20 -25.17
CA GLU A 626 17.18 10.07 -26.44
C GLU A 626 16.27 10.31 -27.68
N GLY A 627 15.36 11.28 -27.58
CA GLY A 627 14.36 11.60 -28.60
C GLY A 627 13.48 10.40 -29.01
N ASP A 628 13.22 10.27 -30.31
CA ASP A 628 12.36 9.21 -30.86
C ASP A 628 13.00 7.80 -30.84
N LEU A 629 14.31 7.69 -30.56
CA LEU A 629 15.09 6.47 -30.81
C LEU A 629 14.53 5.23 -30.09
N TYR A 630 14.11 5.38 -28.83
CA TYR A 630 13.50 4.29 -28.03
C TYR A 630 12.01 4.54 -27.75
N LEU A 631 11.38 5.51 -28.40
CA LEU A 631 9.96 5.82 -28.18
C LEU A 631 9.06 4.63 -28.52
N ARG A 632 9.45 3.84 -29.53
CA ARG A 632 8.72 2.64 -29.98
C ARG A 632 9.21 1.33 -29.36
N PHE A 633 10.07 1.38 -28.35
CA PHE A 633 10.81 0.20 -27.83
C PHE A 633 9.92 -0.99 -27.45
N PHE A 634 8.73 -0.76 -26.90
CA PHE A 634 7.78 -1.83 -26.56
C PHE A 634 6.72 -2.10 -27.64
N GLN A 635 6.62 -1.29 -28.70
CA GLN A 635 5.47 -1.29 -29.62
C GLN A 635 5.31 -2.59 -30.41
N GLY A 636 6.42 -3.28 -30.73
CA GLY A 636 6.44 -4.56 -31.44
C GLY A 636 5.97 -5.77 -30.63
N LEU A 637 5.62 -5.61 -29.35
CA LEU A 637 5.16 -6.67 -28.46
C LEU A 637 3.64 -6.90 -28.59
N SER A 638 3.21 -7.39 -29.76
CA SER A 638 1.80 -7.46 -30.20
C SER A 638 0.82 -8.11 -29.21
N GLN A 639 1.23 -9.15 -28.47
CA GLN A 639 0.37 -9.91 -27.53
C GLN A 639 0.59 -9.55 -26.05
N LEU A 640 1.28 -8.44 -25.75
CA LEU A 640 1.65 -8.07 -24.39
C LEU A 640 0.43 -7.72 -23.54
N VAL A 641 0.22 -8.48 -22.47
CA VAL A 641 -0.87 -8.33 -21.48
C VAL A 641 -0.37 -7.62 -20.22
N SER A 642 0.89 -7.83 -19.84
CA SER A 642 1.48 -7.34 -18.60
C SER A 642 2.85 -6.70 -18.86
N LEU A 643 3.05 -5.49 -18.35
CA LEU A 643 4.31 -4.76 -18.43
C LEU A 643 4.68 -4.17 -17.07
N ASP A 644 5.88 -4.48 -16.60
CA ASP A 644 6.44 -3.91 -15.37
C ASP A 644 7.54 -2.89 -15.70
N LEU A 645 7.25 -1.61 -15.44
CA LEU A 645 8.17 -0.47 -15.56
C LEU A 645 8.48 0.14 -14.18
N SER A 646 8.34 -0.63 -13.10
CA SER A 646 8.69 -0.16 -11.76
C SER A 646 10.18 0.17 -11.63
N ARG A 647 10.56 1.04 -10.69
CA ARG A 647 11.96 1.38 -10.36
C ARG A 647 12.81 1.84 -11.56
N ASN A 648 12.20 2.46 -12.58
CA ASN A 648 12.86 2.89 -13.83
C ASN A 648 13.32 4.36 -13.82
N HIS A 649 13.34 4.99 -12.64
CA HIS A 649 13.70 6.39 -12.40
C HIS A 649 12.90 7.41 -13.24
N LEU A 650 11.68 7.06 -13.66
CA LEU A 650 10.80 7.93 -14.45
C LEU A 650 10.31 9.12 -13.61
N HIS A 651 10.57 10.35 -14.07
CA HIS A 651 10.11 11.59 -13.42
C HIS A 651 8.75 12.07 -13.96
N ALA A 652 8.47 11.76 -15.23
CA ALA A 652 7.19 11.97 -15.89
C ALA A 652 6.92 10.81 -16.86
N VAL A 653 5.66 10.66 -17.28
CA VAL A 653 5.27 9.85 -18.45
C VAL A 653 4.41 10.75 -19.33
N LEU A 654 4.83 10.97 -20.57
CA LEU A 654 4.14 11.85 -21.52
C LEU A 654 3.13 11.05 -22.35
N PRO A 655 2.09 11.69 -22.93
CA PRO A 655 1.06 10.98 -23.68
C PRO A 655 1.61 10.14 -24.85
N HIS A 656 2.67 10.61 -25.51
CA HIS A 656 3.32 9.86 -26.59
C HIS A 656 4.00 8.57 -26.10
N ASN A 657 4.58 8.54 -24.89
CA ASN A 657 5.19 7.31 -24.36
C ASN A 657 4.10 6.22 -24.17
N LEU A 658 2.94 6.60 -23.64
CA LEU A 658 1.78 5.71 -23.47
C LEU A 658 1.16 5.30 -24.82
N GLY A 659 1.10 6.22 -25.79
CA GLY A 659 0.57 5.98 -27.14
C GLY A 659 1.37 4.96 -27.97
N HIS A 660 2.65 4.75 -27.65
CA HIS A 660 3.53 3.77 -28.27
C HIS A 660 3.66 2.43 -27.50
N LEU A 661 2.95 2.26 -26.38
CA LEU A 661 2.83 0.95 -25.72
C LEU A 661 1.85 0.02 -26.48
N PRO A 662 1.95 -1.32 -26.32
CA PRO A 662 1.01 -2.26 -26.91
C PRO A 662 -0.45 -2.02 -26.48
N ARG A 663 -1.35 -1.85 -27.46
CA ARG A 663 -2.81 -1.70 -27.22
C ARG A 663 -3.49 -2.96 -26.65
N SER A 664 -2.75 -4.07 -26.57
CA SER A 664 -3.12 -5.33 -25.93
C SER A 664 -2.99 -5.30 -24.40
N LEU A 665 -2.28 -4.31 -23.84
CA LEU A 665 -1.89 -4.24 -22.43
C LEU A 665 -3.10 -4.15 -21.48
N GLN A 666 -3.13 -5.04 -20.49
CA GLN A 666 -4.15 -5.08 -19.42
C GLN A 666 -3.59 -4.68 -18.06
N ARG A 667 -2.29 -4.85 -17.81
CA ARG A 667 -1.65 -4.56 -16.52
C ARG A 667 -0.38 -3.75 -16.73
N LEU A 668 -0.33 -2.54 -16.20
CA LEU A 668 0.84 -1.66 -16.20
C LEU A 668 1.26 -1.36 -14.76
N ARG A 669 2.52 -1.63 -14.44
CA ARG A 669 3.14 -1.20 -13.18
C ARG A 669 4.17 -0.11 -13.43
N LEU A 670 4.08 0.95 -12.63
CA LEU A 670 4.97 2.11 -12.58
C LEU A 670 5.44 2.37 -11.13
N GLN A 671 5.36 1.34 -10.27
CA GLN A 671 5.72 1.41 -8.84
C GLN A 671 7.16 1.95 -8.61
N ASP A 672 7.39 2.62 -7.47
CA ASP A 672 8.72 3.05 -6.99
C ASP A 672 9.48 3.91 -8.03
N ASN A 673 8.77 4.70 -8.84
CA ASN A 673 9.34 5.71 -9.74
C ASN A 673 9.29 7.11 -9.08
N TYR A 674 9.71 8.15 -9.82
CA TYR A 674 9.77 9.53 -9.33
C TYR A 674 8.63 10.41 -9.89
N LEU A 675 7.50 9.81 -10.26
CA LEU A 675 6.38 10.51 -10.89
C LEU A 675 5.73 11.47 -9.88
N ALA A 676 5.97 12.78 -10.08
CA ALA A 676 5.31 13.84 -9.33
C ALA A 676 3.96 14.27 -9.96
N PHE A 677 3.76 13.91 -11.24
CA PHE A 677 2.60 14.23 -12.06
C PHE A 677 2.25 13.02 -12.94
N PHE A 678 0.97 12.83 -13.24
CA PHE A 678 0.46 11.83 -14.19
C PHE A 678 -0.78 12.41 -14.90
N ASN A 679 -0.89 12.24 -16.22
CA ASN A 679 -2.02 12.74 -17.01
C ASN A 679 -3.08 11.64 -17.20
N TRP A 680 -4.15 11.68 -16.42
CA TRP A 680 -5.20 10.65 -16.38
C TRP A 680 -5.97 10.50 -17.69
N SER A 681 -6.09 11.57 -18.49
CA SER A 681 -6.73 11.50 -19.82
C SER A 681 -5.97 10.59 -20.80
N SER A 682 -4.65 10.42 -20.60
CA SER A 682 -3.81 9.55 -21.44
C SER A 682 -4.11 8.06 -21.29
N LEU A 683 -4.89 7.65 -20.28
CA LEU A 683 -5.36 6.26 -20.13
C LEU A 683 -6.30 5.83 -21.26
N THR A 684 -6.90 6.78 -22.00
CA THR A 684 -7.66 6.50 -23.24
C THR A 684 -6.82 5.80 -24.32
N LEU A 685 -5.49 6.00 -24.31
CA LEU A 685 -4.55 5.37 -25.24
C LEU A 685 -4.36 3.86 -24.95
N LEU A 686 -4.75 3.39 -23.76
CA LEU A 686 -4.65 2.00 -23.31
C LEU A 686 -6.05 1.38 -23.07
N PRO A 687 -6.87 1.17 -24.12
CA PRO A 687 -8.29 0.81 -24.01
C PRO A 687 -8.59 -0.59 -23.43
N ARG A 688 -7.54 -1.35 -23.07
CA ARG A 688 -7.63 -2.68 -22.43
C ARG A 688 -7.10 -2.70 -20.99
N LEU A 689 -6.65 -1.57 -20.43
CA LEU A 689 -6.03 -1.51 -19.11
C LEU A 689 -7.05 -1.83 -18.00
N GLU A 690 -6.83 -2.94 -17.28
CA GLU A 690 -7.63 -3.41 -16.15
C GLU A 690 -6.93 -3.16 -14.80
N SER A 691 -5.60 -3.05 -14.78
CA SER A 691 -4.82 -2.77 -13.57
C SER A 691 -3.73 -1.72 -13.83
N LEU A 692 -3.71 -0.68 -13.00
CA LEU A 692 -2.67 0.35 -12.96
C LEU A 692 -2.09 0.42 -11.55
N ASP A 693 -0.77 0.32 -11.45
CA ASP A 693 -0.04 0.44 -10.20
C ASP A 693 0.94 1.62 -10.28
N LEU A 694 0.70 2.62 -9.44
CA LEU A 694 1.49 3.85 -9.27
C LEU A 694 2.03 3.95 -7.83
N ALA A 695 2.10 2.84 -7.07
CA ALA A 695 2.53 2.85 -5.68
C ALA A 695 3.96 3.41 -5.51
N GLY A 696 4.25 4.05 -4.37
CA GLY A 696 5.61 4.53 -4.04
C GLY A 696 6.13 5.70 -4.88
N ASN A 697 5.27 6.36 -5.67
CA ASN A 697 5.60 7.54 -6.46
C ASN A 697 5.50 8.84 -5.64
N GLN A 698 5.66 9.99 -6.28
CA GLN A 698 5.67 11.31 -5.64
C GLN A 698 4.40 12.15 -5.91
N LEU A 699 3.30 11.51 -6.32
CA LEU A 699 2.06 12.19 -6.69
C LEU A 699 1.51 12.98 -5.49
N LYS A 700 1.29 14.29 -5.68
CA LYS A 700 0.83 15.22 -4.63
C LYS A 700 -0.70 15.31 -4.52
N ALA A 701 -1.41 15.03 -5.61
CA ALA A 701 -2.87 15.09 -5.69
C ALA A 701 -3.39 14.20 -6.83
N LEU A 702 -4.63 13.75 -6.72
CA LEU A 702 -5.39 13.17 -7.84
C LEU A 702 -6.21 14.29 -8.50
N THR A 703 -5.63 14.91 -9.51
CA THR A 703 -6.16 16.09 -10.21
C THR A 703 -5.60 16.13 -11.65
N ASN A 704 -5.97 17.16 -12.43
CA ASN A 704 -5.69 17.31 -13.86
C ASN A 704 -6.44 16.25 -14.70
N GLY A 705 -7.77 16.37 -14.71
CA GLY A 705 -8.70 15.42 -15.30
C GLY A 705 -9.22 14.38 -14.30
N SER A 706 -10.20 13.60 -14.73
CA SER A 706 -10.74 12.42 -14.06
C SER A 706 -10.26 11.13 -14.75
N LEU A 707 -10.56 9.96 -14.18
CA LEU A 707 -10.44 8.71 -14.92
C LEU A 707 -11.43 8.70 -16.10
N PRO A 708 -11.00 8.35 -17.34
CA PRO A 708 -11.88 8.42 -18.51
C PRO A 708 -13.04 7.41 -18.44
N ALA A 709 -14.21 7.78 -18.98
CA ALA A 709 -15.45 7.00 -18.88
C ALA A 709 -15.38 5.60 -19.52
N ASP A 710 -14.63 5.46 -20.62
CA ASP A 710 -14.41 4.18 -21.31
C ASP A 710 -13.36 3.28 -20.64
N SER A 711 -12.82 3.68 -19.48
CA SER A 711 -11.78 2.93 -18.79
C SER A 711 -12.28 1.59 -18.25
N ARG A 712 -11.52 0.52 -18.55
CA ARG A 712 -11.74 -0.84 -18.03
C ARG A 712 -11.03 -1.09 -16.68
N LEU A 713 -10.53 -0.03 -16.04
CA LEU A 713 -9.71 -0.12 -14.85
C LEU A 713 -10.49 -0.72 -13.66
N ARG A 714 -10.05 -1.90 -13.19
CA ARG A 714 -10.61 -2.65 -12.06
C ARG A 714 -9.79 -2.46 -10.79
N ARG A 715 -8.46 -2.37 -10.92
CA ARG A 715 -7.51 -2.09 -9.83
C ARG A 715 -6.75 -0.80 -10.10
N LEU A 716 -6.76 0.12 -9.14
CA LEU A 716 -5.88 1.28 -9.09
C LEU A 716 -5.13 1.30 -7.76
N ASP A 717 -3.81 1.11 -7.82
CA ASP A 717 -2.93 1.35 -6.66
C ASP A 717 -2.24 2.70 -6.79
N VAL A 718 -2.44 3.56 -5.79
CA VAL A 718 -1.79 4.87 -5.64
C VAL A 718 -1.26 5.02 -4.21
N SER A 719 -0.95 3.91 -3.56
CA SER A 719 -0.45 3.89 -2.18
C SER A 719 0.97 4.42 -2.05
N ARG A 720 1.40 4.73 -0.82
CA ARG A 720 2.76 5.22 -0.50
C ARG A 720 3.17 6.49 -1.28
N ASN A 721 2.19 7.26 -1.78
CA ASN A 721 2.40 8.53 -2.47
C ASN A 721 2.27 9.71 -1.49
N ARG A 722 2.24 10.94 -2.00
CA ARG A 722 2.12 12.18 -1.20
C ARG A 722 0.74 12.85 -1.38
N ILE A 723 -0.28 12.08 -1.75
CA ILE A 723 -1.61 12.60 -2.12
C ILE A 723 -2.26 13.25 -0.91
N ASN A 724 -2.48 14.56 -0.95
CA ASN A 724 -3.21 15.31 0.08
C ASN A 724 -4.62 15.77 -0.37
N PHE A 725 -4.90 15.70 -1.68
CA PHE A 725 -6.11 16.18 -2.32
C PHE A 725 -6.54 15.24 -3.45
N VAL A 726 -7.86 15.12 -3.66
CA VAL A 726 -8.49 14.36 -4.74
C VAL A 726 -9.62 15.22 -5.30
N ALA A 727 -9.68 15.36 -6.62
CA ALA A 727 -10.69 16.16 -7.30
C ALA A 727 -12.11 15.57 -7.15
N LEU A 728 -13.12 16.45 -7.19
CA LEU A 728 -14.52 16.05 -7.16
C LEU A 728 -14.84 15.18 -8.39
N GLY A 729 -15.53 14.06 -8.19
CA GLY A 729 -15.89 13.13 -9.25
C GLY A 729 -14.73 12.39 -9.93
N PHE A 730 -13.48 12.48 -9.43
CA PHE A 730 -12.29 11.89 -10.07
C PHE A 730 -12.44 10.40 -10.45
N PHE A 731 -13.07 9.59 -9.59
CA PHE A 731 -13.33 8.16 -9.83
C PHE A 731 -14.69 7.89 -10.49
N ALA A 732 -15.57 8.88 -10.60
CA ALA A 732 -16.98 8.70 -10.99
C ALA A 732 -17.19 8.04 -12.37
N PRO A 733 -16.36 8.28 -13.40
CA PRO A 733 -16.53 7.63 -14.70
C PRO A 733 -15.99 6.20 -14.75
N ALA A 734 -15.12 5.80 -13.81
CA ALA A 734 -14.47 4.49 -13.78
C ALA A 734 -15.41 3.38 -13.24
N THR A 735 -16.49 3.11 -13.97
CA THR A 735 -17.59 2.22 -13.53
C THR A 735 -17.19 0.76 -13.28
N GLN A 736 -16.01 0.32 -13.71
CA GLN A 736 -15.48 -1.03 -13.50
C GLN A 736 -14.51 -1.13 -12.30
N LEU A 737 -14.24 -0.03 -11.59
CA LEU A 737 -13.28 0.00 -10.48
C LEU A 737 -13.80 -0.79 -9.27
N GLN A 738 -13.08 -1.85 -8.91
CA GLN A 738 -13.40 -2.76 -7.80
C GLN A 738 -12.49 -2.51 -6.60
N GLU A 739 -11.19 -2.31 -6.86
CA GLU A 739 -10.14 -2.17 -5.86
C GLU A 739 -9.42 -0.83 -6.02
N LEU A 740 -9.39 -0.03 -4.96
CA LEU A 740 -8.70 1.26 -4.91
C LEU A 740 -7.83 1.32 -3.64
N ASN A 741 -6.52 1.35 -3.82
CA ASN A 741 -5.57 1.44 -2.71
C ASN A 741 -5.03 2.87 -2.56
N LEU A 742 -5.58 3.61 -1.60
CA LEU A 742 -5.15 4.97 -1.21
C LEU A 742 -4.22 4.97 0.02
N SER A 743 -3.75 3.81 0.48
CA SER A 743 -3.00 3.70 1.75
C SER A 743 -1.69 4.49 1.79
N ARG A 744 -1.30 4.92 3.00
CA ARG A 744 -0.04 5.66 3.26
C ARG A 744 0.14 6.91 2.37
N ASN A 745 -0.91 7.70 2.26
CA ASN A 745 -0.94 9.02 1.64
C ASN A 745 -1.15 10.12 2.70
N ALA A 746 -1.09 11.40 2.28
CA ALA A 746 -1.27 12.57 3.14
C ALA A 746 -2.75 13.02 3.28
N LEU A 747 -3.71 12.13 2.97
CA LEU A 747 -5.15 12.39 3.05
C LEU A 747 -5.59 12.58 4.50
N ARG A 748 -6.29 13.69 4.77
CA ARG A 748 -6.84 14.02 6.11
C ARG A 748 -8.31 13.63 6.28
N THR A 749 -9.03 13.42 5.18
CA THR A 749 -10.45 13.08 5.11
C THR A 749 -10.68 12.11 3.95
N LEU A 750 -11.81 11.41 3.99
CA LEU A 750 -12.37 10.68 2.85
C LEU A 750 -13.71 11.35 2.50
N ASP A 751 -13.87 11.84 1.28
CA ASP A 751 -15.10 12.48 0.83
C ASP A 751 -15.80 11.63 -0.25
N PRO A 752 -17.08 11.22 -0.05
CA PRO A 752 -17.88 10.58 -1.08
C PRO A 752 -17.94 11.32 -2.42
N SER A 753 -17.70 12.64 -2.44
CA SER A 753 -17.70 13.46 -3.66
C SER A 753 -16.72 12.97 -4.74
N TRP A 754 -15.61 12.31 -4.36
CA TRP A 754 -14.61 11.78 -5.29
C TRP A 754 -15.16 10.71 -6.25
N PHE A 755 -16.23 10.02 -5.86
CA PHE A 755 -16.88 8.94 -6.62
C PHE A 755 -18.14 9.42 -7.36
N GLY A 756 -18.46 10.72 -7.27
CA GLY A 756 -19.53 11.39 -8.00
C GLY A 756 -20.95 10.87 -7.72
N ALA A 757 -21.89 11.16 -8.63
CA ALA A 757 -23.33 10.99 -8.42
C ALA A 757 -23.81 9.55 -8.11
N ARG A 758 -22.98 8.52 -8.34
CA ARG A 758 -23.30 7.12 -7.98
C ARG A 758 -23.04 6.79 -6.50
N VAL A 759 -22.28 7.62 -5.78
CA VAL A 759 -21.99 7.47 -4.34
C VAL A 759 -22.33 8.75 -3.55
N ALA A 760 -22.54 9.88 -4.21
CA ALA A 760 -23.13 11.08 -3.63
C ALA A 760 -24.62 10.85 -3.29
N LEU A 761 -24.87 10.11 -2.20
CA LEU A 761 -26.22 9.82 -1.74
C LEU A 761 -26.95 11.11 -1.35
N ASN A 762 -27.84 11.57 -2.24
CA ASN A 762 -29.02 12.38 -1.98
C ASN A 762 -28.91 13.41 -0.83
N LYS A 763 -27.82 14.19 -0.80
CA LYS A 763 -27.79 15.47 -0.10
C LYS A 763 -28.67 16.46 -0.87
N ALA A 764 -29.98 16.26 -0.72
CA ALA A 764 -31.01 17.18 -1.21
C ALA A 764 -30.61 18.60 -0.82
N LEU A 765 -30.53 19.50 -1.82
CA LEU A 765 -30.04 20.85 -1.65
C LEU A 765 -30.82 21.53 -0.52
N LYS A 766 -30.12 21.80 0.59
CA LYS A 766 -30.66 22.50 1.74
C LYS A 766 -30.33 23.98 1.60
N LEU A 767 -31.34 24.80 1.36
CA LEU A 767 -31.23 26.24 1.47
C LEU A 767 -31.81 26.68 2.82
N ALA A 768 -31.25 27.73 3.41
CA ALA A 768 -31.84 28.39 4.55
C ALA A 768 -31.96 29.89 4.29
N SER A 769 -33.12 30.46 4.58
CA SER A 769 -33.36 31.91 4.51
C SER A 769 -33.83 32.43 5.88
N GLY A 770 -33.25 33.55 6.30
CA GLY A 770 -33.80 34.38 7.37
C GLY A 770 -34.82 35.37 6.79
N SER A 771 -35.79 35.79 7.60
CA SER A 771 -36.88 36.66 7.17
C SER A 771 -37.14 37.77 8.20
N MET A 772 -37.78 38.84 7.74
CA MET A 772 -38.19 39.96 8.60
C MET A 772 -39.35 39.59 9.54
N ASP A 773 -40.13 38.54 9.23
CA ASP A 773 -41.21 37.99 10.07
C ASP A 773 -40.73 37.24 11.34
N SER A 774 -39.49 37.45 11.76
CA SER A 774 -38.75 36.74 12.82
C SER A 774 -38.54 35.22 12.61
N CYS A 775 -38.96 34.66 11.48
CA CYS A 775 -38.80 33.24 11.20
C CYS A 775 -37.53 32.93 10.40
N LEU A 776 -37.15 31.65 10.46
CA LEU A 776 -36.13 31.06 9.59
C LEU A 776 -36.77 29.90 8.81
N MET A 777 -36.53 29.84 7.50
CA MET A 777 -37.04 28.78 6.62
C MET A 777 -35.89 27.88 6.18
N VAL A 778 -36.02 26.55 6.36
CA VAL A 778 -35.09 25.56 5.81
C VAL A 778 -35.78 24.77 4.70
N TRP A 779 -35.39 25.06 3.46
CA TRP A 779 -35.94 24.48 2.24
C TRP A 779 -35.19 23.20 1.90
N HIS A 780 -35.92 22.08 1.77
CA HIS A 780 -35.37 20.82 1.28
C HIS A 780 -35.80 20.60 -0.18
N MET A 781 -34.87 20.81 -1.11
CA MET A 781 -35.13 20.64 -2.53
C MET A 781 -35.08 19.14 -2.90
N LYS A 782 -36.26 18.55 -3.03
CA LYS A 782 -36.55 17.22 -3.59
C LYS A 782 -37.68 17.36 -4.61
N PRO A 783 -37.97 16.35 -5.46
CA PRO A 783 -39.10 16.38 -6.40
C PRO A 783 -40.48 16.65 -5.75
N GLN A 784 -40.62 16.32 -4.46
CA GLN A 784 -41.60 16.92 -3.57
C GLN A 784 -40.86 17.86 -2.63
N SER A 785 -40.85 19.16 -2.93
CA SER A 785 -40.20 20.17 -2.10
C SER A 785 -40.98 20.35 -0.79
N ARG A 786 -40.27 20.50 0.32
CA ARG A 786 -40.84 20.84 1.63
C ARG A 786 -39.92 21.83 2.32
N ALA A 787 -40.51 22.86 2.95
CA ALA A 787 -39.78 23.81 3.76
C ALA A 787 -40.22 23.69 5.22
N TYR A 788 -39.25 23.72 6.14
CA TYR A 788 -39.51 23.75 7.57
C TYR A 788 -39.41 25.19 8.08
N ARG A 789 -40.49 25.70 8.68
CA ARG A 789 -40.51 27.02 9.35
C ARG A 789 -40.06 26.84 10.79
N PHE A 790 -38.96 27.49 11.15
CA PHE A 790 -38.44 27.56 12.51
C PHE A 790 -38.79 28.91 13.12
N THR A 791 -39.51 28.89 14.23
CA THR A 791 -39.96 30.06 14.99
C THR A 791 -39.19 30.17 16.30
N GLY A 792 -38.81 31.38 16.73
CA GLY A 792 -38.20 31.56 18.05
C GLY A 792 -37.34 32.80 18.25
N HIS A 793 -36.87 33.46 17.19
CA HIS A 793 -36.41 34.84 17.33
C HIS A 793 -37.60 35.76 17.63
N LYS A 794 -37.36 36.89 18.28
CA LYS A 794 -38.41 37.87 18.66
C LYS A 794 -38.54 39.06 17.69
N ASP A 795 -37.63 39.14 16.73
CA ASP A 795 -37.49 40.24 15.75
C ASP A 795 -36.76 39.67 14.51
N ALA A 796 -36.70 40.44 13.42
CA ALA A 796 -36.16 40.07 12.12
C ALA A 796 -34.81 39.33 12.17
N VAL A 797 -34.70 38.25 11.39
CA VAL A 797 -33.47 37.46 11.23
C VAL A 797 -32.67 38.06 10.09
N THR A 798 -31.50 38.65 10.39
CA THR A 798 -30.72 39.42 9.39
C THR A 798 -29.63 38.60 8.71
N SER A 799 -29.22 37.47 9.30
CA SER A 799 -28.16 36.61 8.75
C SER A 799 -28.31 35.18 9.22
N VAL A 800 -28.00 34.25 8.32
CA VAL A 800 -28.12 32.80 8.51
C VAL A 800 -26.92 32.12 7.83
N ASN A 801 -26.33 31.10 8.47
CA ASN A 801 -25.21 30.34 7.90
C ASN A 801 -25.15 28.89 8.41
N PHE A 802 -24.86 27.93 7.52
CA PHE A 802 -24.67 26.51 7.87
C PHE A 802 -23.25 26.22 8.37
N SER A 803 -23.12 25.37 9.39
CA SER A 803 -21.82 24.83 9.81
C SER A 803 -21.15 24.03 8.70
N PRO A 804 -19.80 23.92 8.65
CA PRO A 804 -19.09 23.14 7.62
C PRO A 804 -19.59 21.69 7.49
N SER A 805 -19.97 21.05 8.59
CA SER A 805 -20.57 19.70 8.58
C SER A 805 -22.03 19.63 8.10
N GLY A 806 -22.77 20.74 8.14
CA GLY A 806 -24.20 20.80 7.80
C GLY A 806 -25.14 20.28 8.90
N HIS A 807 -24.62 19.91 10.07
CA HIS A 807 -25.41 19.45 11.22
C HIS A 807 -25.97 20.58 12.09
N LEU A 808 -25.45 21.81 11.96
CA LEU A 808 -25.91 22.99 12.68
C LEU A 808 -26.11 24.17 11.74
N LEU A 809 -27.03 25.05 12.10
CA LEU A 809 -27.35 26.29 11.40
C LEU A 809 -27.35 27.44 12.41
N ALA A 810 -26.59 28.51 12.14
CA ALA A 810 -26.58 29.71 12.97
C ALA A 810 -27.50 30.77 12.38
N SER A 811 -28.17 31.54 13.23
CA SER A 811 -28.91 32.75 12.84
C SER A 811 -28.66 33.91 13.80
N GLY A 812 -28.52 35.12 13.26
CA GLY A 812 -28.47 36.38 14.01
C GLY A 812 -29.74 37.21 13.79
N SER A 813 -30.21 37.90 14.83
CA SER A 813 -31.45 38.69 14.80
C SER A 813 -31.27 40.07 15.43
N ARG A 814 -32.18 40.97 15.07
CA ARG A 814 -32.40 42.24 15.77
C ARG A 814 -32.78 42.07 17.25
N ASP A 815 -33.28 40.90 17.66
CA ASP A 815 -33.57 40.57 19.06
C ASP A 815 -32.33 40.45 19.97
N LYS A 816 -31.15 40.73 19.43
CA LYS A 816 -29.83 40.79 20.10
C LYS A 816 -29.26 39.40 20.46
N THR A 817 -29.93 38.34 20.02
CA THR A 817 -29.50 36.94 20.22
C THR A 817 -28.94 36.32 18.95
N VAL A 818 -28.16 35.26 19.14
CA VAL A 818 -27.81 34.28 18.11
C VAL A 818 -28.40 32.95 18.52
N ARG A 819 -29.02 32.24 17.58
CA ARG A 819 -29.52 30.88 17.77
C ARG A 819 -28.70 29.88 16.96
N LEU A 820 -28.45 28.71 17.56
CA LEU A 820 -27.93 27.53 16.87
C LEU A 820 -29.06 26.50 16.76
N TRP A 821 -29.48 26.20 15.53
CA TRP A 821 -30.56 25.27 15.19
C TRP A 821 -29.98 23.95 14.71
N VAL A 822 -30.63 22.84 15.10
CA VAL A 822 -30.46 21.54 14.44
C VAL A 822 -31.44 21.51 13.26
N PRO A 823 -31.00 21.30 12.00
CA PRO A 823 -31.86 21.31 10.81
C PRO A 823 -32.62 19.97 10.66
N ASN A 824 -33.47 19.69 11.65
CA ASN A 824 -34.42 18.59 11.75
C ASN A 824 -35.87 19.12 11.67
N VAL A 825 -36.87 18.22 11.64
CA VAL A 825 -38.30 18.61 11.48
C VAL A 825 -38.83 19.42 12.69
N LYS A 826 -38.21 19.29 13.86
CA LYS A 826 -38.64 19.95 15.11
C LYS A 826 -38.08 21.36 15.28
N GLY A 827 -37.01 21.73 14.57
CA GLY A 827 -36.37 23.04 14.71
C GLY A 827 -35.75 23.28 16.10
N GLU A 828 -35.19 22.26 16.73
CA GLU A 828 -34.57 22.36 18.06
C GLU A 828 -33.44 23.40 18.04
N SER A 829 -33.47 24.38 18.96
CA SER A 829 -32.48 25.47 19.01
C SER A 829 -31.97 25.79 20.41
N THR A 830 -30.70 26.18 20.46
CA THR A 830 -30.08 26.82 21.63
C THR A 830 -29.87 28.30 21.35
N VAL A 831 -30.00 29.15 22.38
CA VAL A 831 -30.02 30.62 22.24
C VAL A 831 -28.95 31.28 23.10
N PHE A 832 -28.22 32.24 22.52
CA PHE A 832 -27.12 32.95 23.17
C PHE A 832 -27.34 34.45 23.03
N ARG A 833 -27.31 35.18 24.14
CA ARG A 833 -27.44 36.65 24.16
C ARG A 833 -26.10 37.29 23.79
N ALA A 834 -25.81 37.32 22.49
CA ALA A 834 -24.47 37.61 21.98
C ALA A 834 -24.07 39.10 22.09
N HIS A 835 -25.00 40.02 21.87
CA HIS A 835 -24.71 41.45 21.77
C HIS A 835 -25.70 42.33 22.55
N THR A 836 -25.36 43.60 22.75
CA THR A 836 -26.25 44.58 23.44
C THR A 836 -27.16 45.33 22.47
N ALA A 837 -26.89 45.25 21.17
CA ALA A 837 -27.70 45.75 20.06
C ALA A 837 -27.93 44.62 19.01
N THR A 838 -28.49 44.96 17.85
CA THR A 838 -28.88 43.98 16.83
C THR A 838 -27.68 43.21 16.31
N VAL A 839 -27.76 41.88 16.19
CA VAL A 839 -26.73 41.08 15.54
C VAL A 839 -26.98 41.13 14.04
N ARG A 840 -26.00 41.61 13.27
CA ARG A 840 -26.14 41.79 11.80
C ARG A 840 -25.70 40.57 11.01
N SER A 841 -24.59 39.94 11.40
CA SER A 841 -23.96 38.84 10.64
C SER A 841 -23.45 37.73 11.55
N VAL A 842 -23.56 36.48 11.08
CA VAL A 842 -23.04 35.27 11.74
C VAL A 842 -22.23 34.41 10.77
N HIS A 843 -21.04 33.96 11.18
CA HIS A 843 -20.18 33.14 10.32
C HIS A 843 -19.43 32.04 11.08
N PHE A 844 -19.51 30.81 10.58
CA PHE A 844 -18.72 29.69 11.10
C PHE A 844 -17.28 29.75 10.59
N CYS A 845 -16.33 29.34 11.41
CA CYS A 845 -14.99 29.01 10.94
C CYS A 845 -15.04 27.70 10.14
N SER A 846 -14.08 27.48 9.23
CA SER A 846 -13.93 26.24 8.46
C SER A 846 -13.73 24.99 9.35
N ASP A 847 -13.22 25.19 10.57
CA ASP A 847 -13.14 24.16 11.63
C ASP A 847 -14.50 23.71 12.20
N GLY A 848 -15.56 24.51 12.02
CA GLY A 848 -16.89 24.32 12.63
C GLY A 848 -16.95 24.48 14.16
N GLN A 849 -15.82 24.55 14.85
CA GLN A 849 -15.68 24.71 16.30
C GLN A 849 -15.81 26.17 16.75
N SER A 850 -15.56 27.13 15.85
CA SER A 850 -15.65 28.57 16.12
C SER A 850 -16.79 29.24 15.33
N LEU A 851 -17.45 30.23 15.95
CA LEU A 851 -18.44 31.12 15.31
C LEU A 851 -18.05 32.59 15.59
N VAL A 852 -18.14 33.46 14.58
CA VAL A 852 -17.97 34.91 14.71
C VAL A 852 -19.30 35.64 14.46
N THR A 853 -19.54 36.70 15.22
CA THR A 853 -20.79 37.48 15.21
C THR A 853 -20.48 38.98 15.15
N ALA A 854 -21.21 39.75 14.35
CA ALA A 854 -21.03 41.20 14.17
C ALA A 854 -22.31 41.96 14.54
N SER A 855 -22.20 43.18 15.08
CA SER A 855 -23.35 43.91 15.63
C SER A 855 -23.24 45.44 15.57
N ASP A 856 -24.41 46.07 15.65
CA ASP A 856 -24.61 47.49 15.93
C ASP A 856 -24.10 47.90 17.34
N ASP A 857 -23.68 46.96 18.20
CA ASP A 857 -22.94 47.27 19.45
C ASP A 857 -21.47 47.65 19.23
N LYS A 858 -21.06 47.85 17.96
CA LYS A 858 -19.71 48.22 17.49
C LYS A 858 -18.65 47.15 17.70
N THR A 859 -19.02 45.94 18.12
CA THR A 859 -18.08 44.85 18.36
C THR A 859 -18.27 43.67 17.42
N VAL A 860 -17.16 42.95 17.20
CA VAL A 860 -17.16 41.59 16.64
C VAL A 860 -16.85 40.63 17.79
N LYS A 861 -17.60 39.53 17.93
CA LYS A 861 -17.41 38.56 19.02
C LYS A 861 -17.18 37.17 18.48
N VAL A 862 -16.34 36.41 19.17
CA VAL A 862 -15.98 35.03 18.81
C VAL A 862 -16.46 34.06 19.90
N TRP A 863 -17.04 32.95 19.46
CA TRP A 863 -17.72 31.96 20.28
C TRP A 863 -17.25 30.55 19.94
N SER A 864 -17.26 29.65 20.92
CA SER A 864 -17.07 28.21 20.69
C SER A 864 -18.41 27.54 20.42
N THR A 865 -18.58 26.95 19.24
CA THR A 865 -19.79 26.23 18.82
C THR A 865 -20.09 25.04 19.74
N HIS A 866 -19.08 24.21 20.00
CA HIS A 866 -19.26 22.95 20.75
C HIS A 866 -19.46 23.19 22.25
N ARG A 867 -18.72 24.14 22.85
CA ARG A 867 -18.84 24.48 24.28
C ARG A 867 -19.94 25.52 24.57
N GLN A 868 -20.56 26.09 23.53
CA GLN A 868 -21.61 27.10 23.61
C GLN A 868 -21.24 28.30 24.50
N LYS A 869 -19.98 28.76 24.39
CA LYS A 869 -19.38 29.79 25.25
C LYS A 869 -18.74 30.92 24.45
N PHE A 870 -18.84 32.13 25.00
CA PHE A 870 -18.06 33.30 24.57
C PHE A 870 -16.56 33.01 24.73
N LEU A 871 -15.74 33.52 23.80
CA LEU A 871 -14.27 33.43 23.87
C LEU A 871 -13.64 34.82 24.04
N PHE A 872 -13.91 35.76 23.11
CA PHE A 872 -13.42 37.14 23.18
C PHE A 872 -14.18 38.09 22.26
N SER A 873 -13.95 39.39 22.43
CA SER A 873 -14.51 40.48 21.63
C SER A 873 -13.40 41.35 21.02
N LEU A 874 -13.67 41.87 19.82
CA LEU A 874 -12.83 42.80 19.06
C LEU A 874 -13.62 44.11 18.93
N SER A 875 -13.05 45.23 19.40
CA SER A 875 -13.79 46.47 19.66
C SER A 875 -12.99 47.74 19.31
N GLN A 876 -12.53 47.84 18.06
CA GLN A 876 -11.89 49.04 17.49
C GLN A 876 -12.69 49.69 16.35
N HIS A 877 -13.90 49.19 16.05
CA HIS A 877 -14.82 49.88 15.15
C HIS A 877 -15.52 51.02 15.88
N ILE A 878 -15.65 52.16 15.20
CA ILE A 878 -16.18 53.41 15.77
C ILE A 878 -17.70 53.48 15.58
N ASN A 879 -18.24 52.71 14.63
CA ASN A 879 -19.66 52.64 14.30
C ASN A 879 -20.15 51.18 14.19
N TRP A 880 -21.40 50.98 13.72
CA TRP A 880 -22.04 49.67 13.59
C TRP A 880 -21.29 48.72 12.65
N VAL A 881 -21.03 47.48 13.10
CA VAL A 881 -20.37 46.46 12.29
C VAL A 881 -21.41 45.63 11.54
N ARG A 882 -21.42 45.75 10.21
CA ARG A 882 -22.42 45.12 9.33
C ARG A 882 -22.12 43.66 9.06
N CYS A 883 -20.87 43.32 8.80
CA CYS A 883 -20.47 41.94 8.48
C CYS A 883 -19.13 41.57 9.12
N ALA A 884 -18.96 40.30 9.47
CA ALA A 884 -17.69 39.70 9.84
C ALA A 884 -17.58 38.27 9.30
N LYS A 885 -16.39 37.89 8.82
CA LYS A 885 -16.09 36.57 8.23
C LYS A 885 -14.77 36.02 8.77
N PHE A 886 -14.64 34.70 8.82
CA PHE A 886 -13.34 34.04 9.00
C PHE A 886 -12.66 33.84 7.65
N SER A 887 -11.33 33.85 7.63
CA SER A 887 -10.53 33.34 6.51
C SER A 887 -10.73 31.83 6.32
N PRO A 888 -10.48 31.29 5.11
CA PRO A 888 -10.61 29.85 4.83
C PRO A 888 -9.76 28.96 5.74
N ASP A 889 -8.59 29.44 6.20
CA ASP A 889 -7.70 28.75 7.13
C ASP A 889 -8.08 28.96 8.62
N GLY A 890 -9.08 29.77 8.91
CA GLY A 890 -9.60 30.02 10.26
C GLY A 890 -8.71 30.86 11.17
N ARG A 891 -7.62 31.47 10.66
CA ARG A 891 -6.68 32.29 11.43
C ARG A 891 -7.06 33.77 11.52
N LEU A 892 -7.55 34.34 10.41
CA LEU A 892 -7.90 35.75 10.32
C LEU A 892 -9.42 35.93 10.39
N ILE A 893 -9.82 37.12 10.83
CA ILE A 893 -11.19 37.62 10.76
C ILE A 893 -11.14 38.92 9.95
N VAL A 894 -12.11 39.13 9.06
CA VAL A 894 -12.31 40.43 8.40
C VAL A 894 -13.69 40.97 8.76
N SER A 895 -13.81 42.28 8.98
CA SER A 895 -15.07 42.94 9.34
C SER A 895 -15.29 44.26 8.59
N ALA A 896 -16.56 44.55 8.28
CA ALA A 896 -17.02 45.73 7.54
C ALA A 896 -17.98 46.56 8.40
N SER A 897 -17.86 47.89 8.34
CA SER A 897 -18.49 48.82 9.29
C SER A 897 -19.00 50.11 8.65
N ASP A 898 -19.98 50.73 9.32
CA ASP A 898 -20.48 52.08 9.04
C ASP A 898 -19.50 53.19 9.48
N ASP A 899 -18.29 52.85 9.93
CA ASP A 899 -17.16 53.80 10.05
C ASP A 899 -16.34 53.91 8.75
N LYS A 900 -16.85 53.32 7.66
CA LYS A 900 -16.23 53.26 6.32
C LYS A 900 -14.95 52.42 6.24
N THR A 901 -14.56 51.73 7.31
CA THR A 901 -13.37 50.87 7.32
C THR A 901 -13.71 49.39 7.16
N VAL A 902 -12.82 48.67 6.48
CA VAL A 902 -12.69 47.21 6.58
C VAL A 902 -11.50 46.92 7.48
N LYS A 903 -11.69 46.14 8.55
CA LYS A 903 -10.61 45.75 9.46
C LYS A 903 -10.28 44.27 9.35
N LEU A 904 -8.99 43.96 9.32
CA LEU A 904 -8.44 42.62 9.32
C LEU A 904 -7.82 42.35 10.70
N TRP A 905 -8.15 41.21 11.29
CA TRP A 905 -7.79 40.83 12.66
C TRP A 905 -7.15 39.45 12.68
N ASP A 906 -6.18 39.22 13.57
CA ASP A 906 -5.70 37.88 13.89
C ASP A 906 -6.46 37.31 15.10
N LYS A 907 -6.98 36.09 14.95
CA LYS A 907 -7.68 35.33 16.00
C LYS A 907 -6.76 35.00 17.19
N THR A 908 -5.45 35.00 16.97
CA THR A 908 -4.42 34.58 17.92
C THR A 908 -3.96 35.72 18.83
N SER A 909 -3.49 36.84 18.26
CA SER A 909 -3.18 38.06 19.01
C SER A 909 -4.45 38.69 19.60
N ARG A 910 -5.55 38.65 18.83
CA ARG A 910 -6.82 39.40 19.03
C ARG A 910 -6.70 40.89 18.70
N GLU A 911 -5.71 41.26 17.89
CA GLU A 911 -5.43 42.63 17.47
C GLU A 911 -5.83 42.88 16.00
N CYS A 912 -6.04 44.15 15.65
CA CYS A 912 -6.29 44.59 14.28
C CYS A 912 -4.96 44.66 13.52
N VAL A 913 -4.74 43.72 12.60
CA VAL A 913 -3.55 43.63 11.73
C VAL A 913 -3.53 44.77 10.71
N HIS A 914 -4.68 45.10 10.12
CA HIS A 914 -4.78 46.17 9.12
C HIS A 914 -6.17 46.81 9.07
N SER A 915 -6.23 48.07 8.64
CA SER A 915 -7.47 48.85 8.53
C SER A 915 -7.52 49.56 7.18
N TYR A 916 -8.29 49.00 6.25
CA TYR A 916 -8.51 49.56 4.92
C TYR A 916 -9.55 50.69 5.01
N CYS A 917 -9.14 51.93 4.70
CA CYS A 917 -9.95 53.14 4.86
C CYS A 917 -10.34 53.79 3.51
N GLU A 918 -10.30 53.03 2.42
CA GLU A 918 -10.43 53.54 1.05
C GLU A 918 -11.88 53.69 0.55
N HIS A 919 -12.90 53.29 1.32
CA HIS A 919 -14.31 53.42 0.91
C HIS A 919 -14.85 54.83 1.17
N GLY A 920 -15.61 55.35 0.20
CA GLY A 920 -16.27 56.65 0.32
C GLY A 920 -17.56 56.56 1.12
N GLY A 921 -18.24 55.42 1.06
CA GLY A 921 -19.49 55.11 1.77
C GLY A 921 -19.31 54.14 2.94
N PHE A 922 -20.41 53.77 3.58
CA PHE A 922 -20.44 52.69 4.58
C PHE A 922 -20.22 51.34 3.91
N VAL A 923 -19.51 50.42 4.58
CA VAL A 923 -19.20 49.09 4.02
C VAL A 923 -20.25 48.08 4.51
N THR A 924 -21.05 47.56 3.59
CA THR A 924 -22.22 46.71 3.88
C THR A 924 -21.82 45.26 4.16
N TYR A 925 -20.87 44.75 3.37
CA TYR A 925 -20.52 43.34 3.36
C TYR A 925 -19.06 43.14 2.98
N VAL A 926 -18.48 42.03 3.44
CA VAL A 926 -17.12 41.61 3.12
C VAL A 926 -17.06 40.08 3.07
N ASP A 927 -16.20 39.54 2.21
CA ASP A 927 -15.96 38.10 2.09
C ASP A 927 -14.49 37.82 1.74
N PHE A 928 -14.01 36.61 2.04
CA PHE A 928 -12.68 36.14 1.65
C PHE A 928 -12.75 35.34 0.35
N HIS A 929 -11.77 35.55 -0.52
CA HIS A 929 -11.54 34.67 -1.67
C HIS A 929 -11.19 33.25 -1.17
N PRO A 930 -11.63 32.14 -1.82
CA PRO A 930 -11.46 30.77 -1.30
C PRO A 930 -10.02 30.33 -1.02
N SER A 931 -9.02 30.91 -1.69
CA SER A 931 -7.59 30.66 -1.42
C SER A 931 -7.07 31.35 -0.15
N GLY A 932 -7.83 32.31 0.42
CA GLY A 932 -7.40 33.19 1.51
C GLY A 932 -6.48 34.35 1.09
N THR A 933 -6.09 34.48 -0.18
CA THR A 933 -5.13 35.51 -0.63
C THR A 933 -5.73 36.91 -0.74
N CYS A 934 -7.04 37.02 -0.98
CA CYS A 934 -7.71 38.30 -1.24
C CYS A 934 -8.99 38.44 -0.42
N ILE A 935 -9.40 39.69 -0.17
CA ILE A 935 -10.71 40.05 0.41
C ILE A 935 -11.46 40.97 -0.55
N ALA A 936 -12.78 40.79 -0.68
CA ALA A 936 -13.66 41.71 -1.39
C ALA A 936 -14.64 42.37 -0.40
N ALA A 937 -14.90 43.66 -0.56
CA ALA A 937 -15.93 44.37 0.20
C ALA A 937 -16.88 45.15 -0.71
N ALA A 938 -18.13 45.27 -0.26
CA ALA A 938 -19.22 45.99 -0.92
C ALA A 938 -19.53 47.29 -0.17
N GLY A 939 -19.67 48.39 -0.90
CA GLY A 939 -19.96 49.71 -0.35
C GLY A 939 -21.36 50.24 -0.69
N MET A 940 -21.86 51.12 0.18
CA MET A 940 -22.98 52.03 -0.14
C MET A 940 -22.57 53.17 -1.10
N ASP A 941 -21.29 53.24 -1.48
CA ASP A 941 -20.77 54.10 -2.56
C ASP A 941 -20.94 53.47 -3.96
N ASN A 942 -21.75 52.42 -4.08
CA ASN A 942 -21.99 51.61 -5.28
C ASN A 942 -20.75 50.83 -5.79
N THR A 943 -19.65 50.83 -5.04
CA THR A 943 -18.39 50.18 -5.44
C THR A 943 -18.21 48.81 -4.79
N VAL A 944 -17.44 47.96 -5.46
CA VAL A 944 -16.86 46.74 -4.90
C VAL A 944 -15.35 46.82 -5.05
N LYS A 945 -14.62 46.63 -3.94
CA LYS A 945 -13.16 46.72 -3.88
C LYS A 945 -12.55 45.39 -3.47
N LEU A 946 -11.42 45.05 -4.07
CA LEU A 946 -10.67 43.80 -3.84
C LEU A 946 -9.24 44.14 -3.41
N TRP A 947 -8.78 43.62 -2.26
CA TRP A 947 -7.40 43.81 -1.78
C TRP A 947 -6.66 42.48 -1.59
N ASP A 948 -5.35 42.50 -1.79
CA ASP A 948 -4.43 41.43 -1.38
C ASP A 948 -4.25 41.48 0.15
N VAL A 949 -4.45 40.34 0.82
CA VAL A 949 -4.34 40.19 2.28
C VAL A 949 -2.89 40.24 2.77
N ARG A 950 -1.92 39.90 1.90
CA ARG A 950 -0.48 39.83 2.21
C ARG A 950 0.26 41.13 1.91
N THR A 951 -0.13 41.88 0.87
CA THR A 951 0.49 43.18 0.54
C THR A 951 -0.33 44.38 0.98
N HIS A 952 -1.57 44.17 1.44
CA HIS A 952 -2.55 45.20 1.80
C HIS A 952 -2.84 46.23 0.69
N ARG A 953 -2.52 45.92 -0.57
CA ARG A 953 -2.80 46.78 -1.72
C ARG A 953 -4.17 46.47 -2.33
N LEU A 954 -4.85 47.53 -2.78
CA LEU A 954 -6.00 47.43 -3.66
C LEU A 954 -5.55 46.79 -4.98
N LEU A 955 -6.19 45.67 -5.36
CA LEU A 955 -5.97 44.97 -6.61
C LEU A 955 -6.92 45.46 -7.70
N GLN A 956 -8.20 45.61 -7.36
CA GLN A 956 -9.27 45.97 -8.30
C GLN A 956 -10.35 46.82 -7.64
N HIS A 957 -10.96 47.69 -8.43
CA HIS A 957 -12.05 48.58 -8.05
C HIS A 957 -13.13 48.55 -9.13
N TYR A 958 -14.33 48.08 -8.76
CA TYR A 958 -15.44 47.89 -9.68
C TYR A 958 -16.63 48.79 -9.30
N GLN A 959 -16.99 49.72 -10.18
CA GLN A 959 -18.20 50.54 -10.07
C GLN A 959 -19.26 50.01 -11.05
N LEU A 960 -20.03 49.02 -10.60
CA LEU A 960 -20.88 48.19 -11.47
C LEU A 960 -22.37 48.52 -11.36
N HIS A 961 -22.78 49.06 -10.23
CA HIS A 961 -24.17 49.19 -9.81
C HIS A 961 -24.58 50.67 -9.76
N SER A 962 -25.87 50.93 -9.99
CA SER A 962 -26.43 52.30 -9.91
C SER A 962 -26.86 52.68 -8.50
N ALA A 963 -26.90 51.71 -7.58
CA ALA A 963 -27.22 51.89 -6.17
C ALA A 963 -26.33 51.01 -5.26
N ALA A 964 -26.54 51.15 -3.95
CA ALA A 964 -25.73 50.50 -2.92
C ALA A 964 -25.71 48.96 -3.06
N VAL A 965 -24.51 48.39 -3.02
CA VAL A 965 -24.29 46.94 -3.06
C VAL A 965 -24.49 46.38 -1.65
N ASN A 966 -25.42 45.44 -1.49
CA ASN A 966 -25.87 44.93 -0.19
C ASN A 966 -25.11 43.68 0.26
N ALA A 967 -24.72 42.82 -0.69
CA ALA A 967 -24.00 41.58 -0.42
C ALA A 967 -23.12 41.18 -1.60
N LEU A 968 -22.11 40.35 -1.33
CA LEU A 968 -21.31 39.66 -2.33
C LEU A 968 -20.96 38.24 -1.88
N SER A 969 -20.56 37.38 -2.81
CA SER A 969 -20.12 36.00 -2.52
C SER A 969 -19.15 35.52 -3.60
N PHE A 970 -18.01 34.96 -3.19
CA PHE A 970 -17.09 34.30 -4.13
C PHE A 970 -17.62 32.92 -4.53
N HIS A 971 -17.40 32.54 -5.79
CA HIS A 971 -17.60 31.18 -6.27
C HIS A 971 -16.51 30.25 -5.70
N PRO A 972 -16.79 28.97 -5.34
CA PRO A 972 -15.80 28.09 -4.72
C PRO A 972 -14.53 27.83 -5.53
N SER A 973 -14.57 27.93 -6.87
CA SER A 973 -13.37 27.84 -7.71
C SER A 973 -12.47 29.08 -7.66
N GLY A 974 -12.94 30.18 -7.07
CA GLY A 974 -12.22 31.45 -6.93
C GLY A 974 -12.38 32.41 -8.11
N ASN A 975 -12.54 31.90 -9.33
CA ASN A 975 -12.53 32.71 -10.56
C ASN A 975 -13.67 33.74 -10.66
N TYR A 976 -14.77 33.56 -9.93
CA TYR A 976 -15.98 34.38 -10.08
C TYR A 976 -16.47 35.01 -8.78
N LEU A 977 -17.02 36.22 -8.87
CA LEU A 977 -17.67 36.95 -7.78
C LEU A 977 -19.09 37.35 -8.19
N ILE A 978 -20.08 37.09 -7.33
CA ILE A 978 -21.44 37.62 -7.52
C ILE A 978 -21.73 38.74 -6.52
N THR A 979 -22.40 39.79 -6.99
CA THR A 979 -22.80 40.98 -6.22
C THR A 979 -24.31 41.17 -6.29
N ALA A 980 -24.92 41.61 -5.19
CA ALA A 980 -26.35 41.91 -5.08
C ALA A 980 -26.56 43.37 -4.68
N SER A 981 -27.44 44.08 -5.38
CA SER A 981 -27.58 45.53 -5.27
C SER A 981 -29.01 45.99 -5.00
N SER A 982 -29.11 47.20 -4.44
CA SER A 982 -30.36 47.93 -4.26
C SER A 982 -30.99 48.37 -5.60
N ASP A 983 -30.27 48.27 -6.72
CA ASP A 983 -30.77 48.52 -8.08
C ASP A 983 -31.55 47.34 -8.70
N SER A 984 -32.00 46.38 -7.87
CA SER A 984 -32.66 45.11 -8.19
C SER A 984 -31.87 44.10 -9.04
N THR A 985 -30.65 44.43 -9.49
CA THR A 985 -29.81 43.50 -10.26
C THR A 985 -28.87 42.66 -9.40
N LEU A 986 -28.55 41.46 -9.91
CA LEU A 986 -27.37 40.69 -9.50
C LEU A 986 -26.33 40.77 -10.61
N LYS A 987 -25.05 40.93 -10.29
CA LYS A 987 -23.97 40.99 -11.28
C LYS A 987 -22.90 39.95 -11.00
N ILE A 988 -22.44 39.27 -12.05
CA ILE A 988 -21.44 38.20 -11.99
C ILE A 988 -20.19 38.66 -12.73
N LEU A 989 -19.05 38.60 -12.03
CA LEU A 989 -17.76 39.09 -12.45
C LEU A 989 -16.79 37.94 -12.67
N ASP A 990 -15.97 38.05 -13.71
CA ASP A 990 -14.74 37.29 -13.87
C ASP A 990 -13.61 38.03 -13.17
N LEU A 991 -12.91 37.37 -12.24
CA LEU A 991 -11.79 37.94 -11.49
C LEU A 991 -10.43 37.70 -12.18
N MET A 992 -10.37 36.81 -13.18
CA MET A 992 -9.16 36.57 -13.99
C MET A 992 -9.07 37.60 -15.11
N GLU A 993 -10.18 37.90 -15.79
CA GLU A 993 -10.27 38.94 -16.82
C GLU A 993 -10.67 40.33 -16.27
N GLY A 994 -11.14 40.40 -15.02
CA GLY A 994 -11.57 41.66 -14.39
C GLY A 994 -12.84 42.27 -15.00
N ARG A 995 -13.69 41.46 -15.64
CA ARG A 995 -14.85 41.92 -16.43
C ARG A 995 -16.19 41.46 -15.87
N LEU A 996 -17.23 42.24 -16.16
CA LEU A 996 -18.62 41.83 -15.95
C LEU A 996 -19.02 40.77 -16.99
N LEU A 997 -19.45 39.59 -16.55
CA LEU A 997 -19.94 38.51 -17.40
C LEU A 997 -21.46 38.61 -17.64
N TYR A 998 -22.22 38.75 -16.55
CA TYR A 998 -23.69 38.73 -16.59
C TYR A 998 -24.30 39.78 -15.66
N THR A 999 -25.37 40.43 -16.12
CA THR A 999 -26.31 41.15 -15.25
C THR A 999 -27.63 40.38 -15.27
N LEU A 1000 -27.98 39.79 -14.13
CA LEU A 1000 -29.21 39.04 -13.94
C LEU A 1000 -30.30 39.96 -13.41
N HIS A 1001 -31.45 39.92 -14.07
CA HIS A 1001 -32.68 40.60 -13.68
C HIS A 1001 -33.68 39.52 -13.24
N GLY A 1002 -34.39 39.76 -12.14
CA GLY A 1002 -35.35 38.79 -11.61
C GLY A 1002 -36.16 39.38 -10.46
N HIS A 1003 -35.45 39.88 -9.43
CA HIS A 1003 -36.10 40.56 -8.32
C HIS A 1003 -36.80 41.85 -8.77
N GLN A 1004 -37.99 42.10 -8.23
CA GLN A 1004 -38.80 43.30 -8.51
C GLN A 1004 -38.51 44.45 -7.52
N GLY A 1005 -37.45 44.33 -6.73
CA GLY A 1005 -36.96 45.34 -5.79
C GLY A 1005 -35.52 45.05 -5.36
N PRO A 1006 -34.95 45.85 -4.45
CA PRO A 1006 -33.61 45.67 -3.90
C PRO A 1006 -33.23 44.21 -3.59
N ALA A 1007 -32.15 43.73 -4.23
CA ALA A 1007 -31.56 42.44 -3.92
C ALA A 1007 -30.75 42.57 -2.61
N THR A 1008 -31.18 41.88 -1.56
CA THR A 1008 -30.66 42.07 -0.20
C THR A 1008 -29.50 41.15 0.14
N THR A 1009 -29.47 39.95 -0.45
CA THR A 1009 -28.47 38.93 -0.15
C THR A 1009 -28.24 38.01 -1.35
N VAL A 1010 -27.02 37.47 -1.45
CA VAL A 1010 -26.65 36.45 -2.43
C VAL A 1010 -25.58 35.52 -1.84
N ALA A 1011 -25.66 34.22 -2.14
CA ALA A 1011 -24.68 33.23 -1.70
C ALA A 1011 -24.54 32.07 -2.69
N PHE A 1012 -23.30 31.69 -3.02
CA PHE A 1012 -23.02 30.45 -3.73
C PHE A 1012 -23.19 29.21 -2.85
N SER A 1013 -23.54 28.07 -3.46
CA SER A 1013 -23.42 26.76 -2.84
C SER A 1013 -21.93 26.40 -2.66
N ARG A 1014 -21.61 25.50 -1.73
CA ARG A 1014 -20.23 25.03 -1.53
C ARG A 1014 -19.68 24.20 -2.70
N THR A 1015 -20.56 23.75 -3.60
CA THR A 1015 -20.20 23.01 -4.83
C THR A 1015 -20.11 23.92 -6.05
N GLY A 1016 -20.47 25.21 -5.95
CA GLY A 1016 -20.54 26.15 -7.06
C GLY A 1016 -21.78 25.98 -7.94
N GLU A 1017 -22.26 24.75 -8.13
CA GLU A 1017 -23.40 24.31 -8.97
C GLU A 1017 -24.69 25.13 -8.86
N TYR A 1018 -24.90 25.84 -7.74
CA TYR A 1018 -26.08 26.68 -7.50
C TYR A 1018 -25.69 27.95 -6.75
N PHE A 1019 -26.48 29.00 -6.90
CA PHE A 1019 -26.49 30.13 -5.97
C PHE A 1019 -27.92 30.53 -5.64
N ALA A 1020 -28.10 31.20 -4.50
CA ALA A 1020 -29.40 31.72 -4.07
C ALA A 1020 -29.33 33.23 -3.89
N SER A 1021 -30.42 33.93 -4.21
CA SER A 1021 -30.61 35.36 -3.97
C SER A 1021 -31.91 35.61 -3.22
N GLY A 1022 -31.93 36.64 -2.37
CA GLY A 1022 -33.13 37.06 -1.63
C GLY A 1022 -33.39 38.55 -1.82
N GLY A 1023 -34.57 38.91 -2.30
CA GLY A 1023 -34.98 40.30 -2.54
C GLY A 1023 -35.87 40.86 -1.43
N SER A 1024 -36.11 42.17 -1.49
CA SER A 1024 -37.16 42.84 -0.71
C SER A 1024 -38.58 42.62 -1.28
N ASP A 1025 -38.68 41.88 -2.38
CA ASP A 1025 -39.92 41.46 -3.06
C ASP A 1025 -40.51 40.16 -2.48
N GLU A 1026 -40.08 39.79 -1.27
CA GLU A 1026 -40.41 38.54 -0.55
C GLU A 1026 -39.96 37.25 -1.25
N GLN A 1027 -39.24 37.33 -2.38
CA GLN A 1027 -38.81 36.16 -3.15
C GLN A 1027 -37.41 35.69 -2.77
N VAL A 1028 -37.24 34.36 -2.75
CA VAL A 1028 -35.95 33.69 -2.67
C VAL A 1028 -35.76 32.86 -3.94
N MET A 1029 -34.86 33.30 -4.82
CA MET A 1029 -34.59 32.65 -6.10
C MET A 1029 -33.39 31.71 -5.97
N VAL A 1030 -33.47 30.53 -6.59
CA VAL A 1030 -32.37 29.57 -6.66
C VAL A 1030 -31.99 29.37 -8.12
N TRP A 1031 -30.75 29.73 -8.44
CA TRP A 1031 -30.18 29.72 -9.76
C TRP A 1031 -29.24 28.53 -9.88
N LYS A 1032 -29.32 27.79 -10.99
CA LYS A 1032 -28.31 26.78 -11.33
C LYS A 1032 -27.17 27.46 -12.08
N SER A 1033 -25.93 27.23 -11.66
CA SER A 1033 -24.75 27.71 -12.38
C SER A 1033 -24.31 26.72 -13.46
N ASN A 1034 -23.53 27.22 -14.41
CA ASN A 1034 -22.88 26.46 -15.47
C ASN A 1034 -21.39 26.82 -15.62
N PHE A 1035 -20.81 27.55 -14.64
CA PHE A 1035 -19.48 28.15 -14.76
C PHE A 1035 -18.32 27.15 -14.80
N ASP A 1036 -18.52 25.94 -14.26
CA ASP A 1036 -17.54 24.84 -14.31
C ASP A 1036 -17.92 23.75 -15.34
N VAL A 1037 -18.82 24.03 -16.29
CA VAL A 1037 -19.20 23.06 -17.34
C VAL A 1037 -18.27 23.18 -18.55
N ASP A 1038 -17.44 22.16 -18.75
CA ASP A 1038 -16.57 22.03 -19.92
C ASP A 1038 -17.41 22.01 -21.21
N TYR A 1039 -17.12 22.91 -22.15
CA TYR A 1039 -18.05 23.30 -23.23
C TYR A 1039 -18.24 22.22 -24.32
N GLY A 1040 -17.49 21.12 -24.25
CA GLY A 1040 -17.54 20.02 -25.23
C GLY A 1040 -18.89 19.32 -25.35
N ASP A 1041 -19.67 19.19 -24.27
CA ASP A 1041 -20.91 18.39 -24.28
C ASP A 1041 -22.12 19.12 -24.89
N VAL A 1042 -22.12 20.45 -24.95
CA VAL A 1042 -23.23 21.22 -25.55
C VAL A 1042 -23.39 20.91 -27.05
N THR A 1043 -22.28 20.61 -27.74
CA THR A 1043 -22.27 20.30 -29.18
C THR A 1043 -22.93 18.95 -29.54
N LYS A 1044 -23.23 18.09 -28.56
CA LYS A 1044 -23.89 16.78 -28.76
C LYS A 1044 -25.38 16.80 -28.40
N GLY A 1045 -25.91 17.93 -27.92
CA GLY A 1045 -27.27 18.04 -27.39
C GLY A 1045 -28.39 18.24 -28.42
N GLN A 1046 -28.09 18.68 -29.65
CA GLN A 1046 -29.11 18.98 -30.67
C GLN A 1046 -29.19 17.92 -31.78
N ARG A 1047 -29.93 16.83 -31.51
CA ARG A 1047 -30.54 16.04 -32.59
C ARG A 1047 -31.87 16.68 -33.00
N LEU A 1048 -31.84 17.48 -34.07
CA LEU A 1048 -33.06 17.85 -34.79
C LEU A 1048 -33.62 16.62 -35.54
N PRO A 1049 -34.95 16.34 -35.50
CA PRO A 1049 -35.53 15.24 -36.27
C PRO A 1049 -35.48 15.51 -37.77
N ALA A 1050 -35.05 14.52 -38.56
CA ALA A 1050 -35.05 14.60 -40.02
C ALA A 1050 -36.39 14.11 -40.60
N ALA A 1051 -37.37 15.01 -40.73
CA ALA A 1051 -38.58 14.81 -41.51
C ALA A 1051 -39.17 16.17 -41.93
N LEU A 1052 -39.78 16.22 -43.12
CA LEU A 1052 -40.27 17.42 -43.81
C LEU A 1052 -39.16 18.41 -44.25
N ALA A 1053 -39.25 19.07 -45.40
CA ALA A 1053 -39.83 18.73 -46.71
C ALA A 1053 -39.29 19.77 -47.71
N SER A 1054 -39.22 19.41 -48.99
CA SER A 1054 -38.83 20.32 -50.07
C SER A 1054 -39.87 21.44 -50.33
N SER A 1055 -39.47 22.71 -50.21
CA SER A 1055 -39.97 23.78 -51.09
C SER A 1055 -39.06 25.01 -51.07
N SER A 1056 -38.65 25.47 -52.25
CA SER A 1056 -38.05 26.79 -52.44
C SER A 1056 -39.08 27.73 -53.06
N ARG A 1057 -39.28 28.94 -52.50
CA ARG A 1057 -39.59 30.19 -53.24
C ARG A 1057 -39.94 31.41 -52.37
N ASN A 1058 -39.70 32.58 -52.98
CA ASN A 1058 -40.34 33.90 -52.83
C ASN A 1058 -40.03 34.83 -51.63
N LEU A 1059 -39.39 35.97 -51.98
CA LEU A 1059 -39.52 37.33 -51.42
C LEU A 1059 -40.94 37.90 -51.74
N PRO A 1060 -41.47 38.98 -51.09
CA PRO A 1060 -40.96 40.39 -51.09
C PRO A 1060 -40.62 40.93 -49.67
N GLU A 1061 -39.98 42.08 -49.39
CA GLU A 1061 -39.76 43.40 -50.06
C GLU A 1061 -40.85 44.49 -49.77
N VAL A 1062 -40.50 45.80 -49.94
CA VAL A 1062 -41.25 47.05 -49.59
C VAL A 1062 -41.13 47.43 -48.09
N ASP A 1063 -40.82 48.65 -47.61
CA ASP A 1063 -40.45 49.99 -48.15
C ASP A 1063 -39.31 50.60 -47.25
N PHE A 1064 -38.34 51.45 -47.65
CA PHE A 1064 -38.26 52.80 -48.26
C PHE A 1064 -38.35 54.04 -47.33
N HIS A 1065 -37.26 54.84 -47.27
CA HIS A 1065 -37.29 56.27 -47.59
C HIS A 1065 -35.88 56.87 -47.88
N ILE A 1066 -35.82 57.80 -48.85
CA ILE A 1066 -34.63 58.45 -49.44
C ILE A 1066 -35.04 59.92 -49.76
N PRO A 1067 -34.22 60.97 -49.51
CA PRO A 1067 -33.57 61.69 -50.64
C PRO A 1067 -32.25 62.46 -50.34
N GLY A 1068 -31.34 62.54 -51.33
CA GLY A 1068 -30.14 63.41 -51.28
C GLY A 1068 -29.18 63.34 -52.49
N ARG A 1069 -29.59 63.94 -53.62
CA ARG A 1069 -28.81 64.23 -54.87
C ARG A 1069 -27.29 64.50 -54.69
N ALA A 1070 -26.37 64.26 -55.65
CA ALA A 1070 -26.30 63.57 -56.96
C ALA A 1070 -24.78 63.58 -57.41
N ARG A 1071 -24.25 63.42 -58.64
CA ARG A 1071 -24.71 63.28 -60.06
C ARG A 1071 -23.52 62.79 -60.93
N SER A 1072 -23.76 61.98 -61.99
CA SER A 1072 -22.89 61.71 -63.19
C SER A 1072 -21.47 61.12 -62.97
N GLN A 1073 -20.88 60.27 -63.82
CA GLN A 1073 -21.32 59.60 -65.08
C GLN A 1073 -20.53 58.28 -65.33
N GLU A 1074 -20.89 57.56 -66.41
CA GLU A 1074 -20.25 56.45 -67.17
C GLU A 1074 -18.74 56.13 -67.01
N SER A 1075 -18.19 54.94 -67.38
CA SER A 1075 -18.71 53.56 -67.59
C SER A 1075 -17.54 52.55 -67.88
N VAL A 1076 -17.84 51.23 -67.89
CA VAL A 1076 -17.04 50.08 -68.44
C VAL A 1076 -15.70 49.65 -67.77
N GLN A 1077 -15.74 48.46 -67.14
CA GLN A 1077 -14.76 47.35 -67.06
C GLN A 1077 -13.25 47.64 -67.28
N SER A 1078 -12.33 47.25 -66.38
CA SER A 1078 -11.94 45.84 -66.15
C SER A 1078 -10.94 45.71 -64.98
N VAL A 1079 -10.79 44.53 -64.34
CA VAL A 1079 -9.97 44.33 -63.12
C VAL A 1079 -9.23 42.98 -63.08
N PRO A 1080 -7.88 42.99 -63.09
CA PRO A 1080 -7.03 41.95 -62.49
C PRO A 1080 -6.76 42.25 -61.00
N ARG A 1081 -6.36 41.24 -60.22
CA ARG A 1081 -6.05 41.36 -58.78
C ARG A 1081 -4.54 41.48 -58.52
N GLU A 1082 -4.16 42.36 -57.60
CA GLU A 1082 -2.96 42.24 -56.76
C GLU A 1082 -3.28 42.66 -55.30
N PRO A 1083 -2.42 42.32 -54.30
CA PRO A 1083 -2.87 42.21 -52.91
C PRO A 1083 -2.95 43.54 -52.13
N ALA A 1084 -3.95 43.65 -51.26
CA ALA A 1084 -4.09 44.75 -50.32
C ALA A 1084 -3.12 44.64 -49.14
N SER A 1085 -2.61 45.79 -48.68
CA SER A 1085 -1.65 45.91 -47.58
C SER A 1085 -2.27 45.76 -46.19
N THR A 1086 -1.46 45.31 -45.23
CA THR A 1086 -1.82 45.31 -43.80
C THR A 1086 -1.76 46.72 -43.20
N PRO A 1087 -2.58 47.04 -42.18
CA PRO A 1087 -2.54 48.36 -41.54
C PRO A 1087 -1.22 48.59 -40.78
N GLN A 1088 -0.53 49.70 -41.07
CA GLN A 1088 0.77 50.04 -40.46
C GLN A 1088 0.74 50.07 -38.92
N ALA A 1089 -0.40 50.41 -38.31
CA ALA A 1089 -0.59 50.40 -36.87
C ALA A 1089 -0.50 48.99 -36.24
N LEU A 1090 -0.78 47.93 -37.00
CA LEU A 1090 -0.63 46.55 -36.53
C LEU A 1090 0.85 46.12 -36.57
N THR A 1091 1.59 46.54 -37.60
CA THR A 1091 3.01 46.26 -37.77
C THR A 1091 3.83 46.88 -36.64
N SER A 1092 3.62 48.16 -36.33
CA SER A 1092 4.34 48.85 -35.26
C SER A 1092 4.04 48.29 -33.86
N THR A 1093 2.80 47.82 -33.60
CA THR A 1093 2.51 47.09 -32.36
C THR A 1093 3.17 45.72 -32.29
N LEU A 1094 3.27 44.99 -33.40
CA LEU A 1094 3.99 43.71 -33.45
C LEU A 1094 5.49 43.90 -33.24
N GLU A 1095 6.11 44.90 -33.87
CA GLU A 1095 7.52 45.25 -33.64
C GLU A 1095 7.79 45.63 -32.18
N HIS A 1096 6.89 46.40 -31.55
CA HIS A 1096 7.00 46.75 -30.13
C HIS A 1096 6.83 45.53 -29.20
N ILE A 1097 5.97 44.57 -29.54
CA ILE A 1097 5.80 43.31 -28.77
C ILE A 1097 7.05 42.42 -28.93
N VAL A 1098 7.61 42.30 -30.13
CA VAL A 1098 8.87 41.57 -30.36
C VAL A 1098 10.02 42.20 -29.58
N GLY A 1099 10.14 43.53 -29.58
CA GLY A 1099 11.15 44.24 -28.79
C GLY A 1099 11.00 44.02 -27.27
N GLN A 1100 9.79 43.92 -26.74
CA GLN A 1100 9.56 43.59 -25.32
C GLN A 1100 9.86 42.12 -24.99
N LEU A 1101 9.59 41.20 -25.91
CA LEU A 1101 9.96 39.79 -25.77
C LEU A 1101 11.48 39.60 -25.73
N ASP A 1102 12.23 40.32 -26.57
CA ASP A 1102 13.70 40.18 -26.64
C ASP A 1102 14.41 40.76 -25.40
N VAL A 1103 13.86 41.83 -24.80
CA VAL A 1103 14.30 42.33 -23.49
C VAL A 1103 14.00 41.31 -22.38
N LEU A 1104 12.88 40.60 -22.45
CA LEU A 1104 12.53 39.55 -21.48
C LEU A 1104 13.46 38.33 -21.58
N THR A 1105 13.77 37.83 -22.77
CA THR A 1105 14.74 36.72 -22.95
C THR A 1105 16.15 37.10 -22.49
N GLN A 1106 16.62 38.31 -22.80
CA GLN A 1106 17.89 38.81 -22.26
C GLN A 1106 17.88 38.88 -20.73
N THR A 1107 16.78 39.36 -20.13
CA THR A 1107 16.65 39.45 -18.66
C THR A 1107 16.66 38.07 -18.00
N VAL A 1108 15.98 37.08 -18.58
CA VAL A 1108 15.99 35.69 -18.09
C VAL A 1108 17.38 35.07 -18.21
N CYS A 1109 18.08 35.24 -19.34
CA CYS A 1109 19.44 34.72 -19.53
C CYS A 1109 20.44 35.30 -18.51
N ILE A 1110 20.33 36.60 -18.19
CA ILE A 1110 21.14 37.26 -17.14
C ILE A 1110 20.80 36.72 -15.74
N LEU A 1111 19.54 36.36 -15.48
CA LEU A 1111 19.14 35.74 -14.22
C LEU A 1111 19.65 34.30 -14.09
N GLU A 1112 19.63 33.50 -15.16
CA GLU A 1112 20.20 32.15 -15.17
C GLU A 1112 21.72 32.16 -14.97
N GLN A 1113 22.46 33.06 -15.64
CA GLN A 1113 23.90 33.25 -15.39
C GLN A 1113 24.22 33.69 -13.94
N ARG A 1114 23.32 34.44 -13.30
CA ARG A 1114 23.47 34.80 -11.88
C ARG A 1114 23.13 33.66 -10.93
N LEU A 1115 22.18 32.79 -11.31
CA LEU A 1115 21.80 31.62 -10.53
C LEU A 1115 22.95 30.60 -10.50
N THR A 1116 23.50 30.21 -11.66
CA THR A 1116 24.64 29.28 -11.74
C THR A 1116 25.87 29.80 -10.98
N LEU A 1117 26.20 31.09 -11.15
CA LEU A 1117 27.31 31.72 -10.44
C LEU A 1117 27.08 31.84 -8.92
N THR A 1118 25.85 31.71 -8.42
CA THR A 1118 25.57 31.59 -6.98
C THR A 1118 25.54 30.14 -6.49
N GLU A 1119 25.12 29.18 -7.31
CA GLU A 1119 25.24 27.75 -7.01
C GLU A 1119 26.71 27.29 -6.93
N ASP A 1120 27.56 27.72 -7.86
CA ASP A 1120 29.00 27.43 -7.82
C ASP A 1120 29.67 28.00 -6.57
N LYS A 1121 29.31 29.23 -6.17
CA LYS A 1121 29.80 29.84 -4.92
C LYS A 1121 29.29 29.13 -3.67
N LEU A 1122 28.05 28.63 -3.68
CA LEU A 1122 27.49 27.84 -2.57
C LEU A 1122 28.23 26.50 -2.45
N LYS A 1123 28.50 25.82 -3.57
CA LYS A 1123 29.31 24.60 -3.62
C LYS A 1123 30.73 24.83 -3.11
N GLN A 1124 31.40 25.90 -3.57
CA GLN A 1124 32.74 26.26 -3.11
C GLN A 1124 32.77 26.63 -1.61
N CYS A 1125 31.66 27.15 -1.06
CA CYS A 1125 31.51 27.39 0.37
C CYS A 1125 31.37 26.07 1.17
N LEU A 1126 30.57 25.11 0.67
CA LEU A 1126 30.42 23.78 1.26
C LEU A 1126 31.72 22.95 1.25
N GLU A 1127 32.48 23.00 0.15
CA GLU A 1127 33.80 22.36 0.04
C GLU A 1127 34.81 22.95 1.04
N ASN A 1128 34.84 24.28 1.19
CA ASN A 1128 35.62 24.94 2.24
C ASN A 1128 35.15 24.58 3.66
N GLN A 1129 33.85 24.43 3.89
CA GLN A 1129 33.30 24.03 5.18
C GLN A 1129 33.72 22.60 5.57
N GLN A 1130 33.78 21.68 4.60
CA GLN A 1130 34.33 20.33 4.81
C GLN A 1130 35.84 20.37 5.11
N LEU A 1131 36.61 21.17 4.37
CA LEU A 1131 38.06 21.38 4.63
C LEU A 1131 38.34 21.97 6.02
N ILE A 1132 37.46 22.85 6.52
CA ILE A 1132 37.54 23.39 7.88
C ILE A 1132 37.21 22.29 8.89
N MET A 1133 36.13 21.52 8.70
CA MET A 1133 35.78 20.42 9.60
C MET A 1133 36.88 19.36 9.71
N GLN A 1134 37.57 19.03 8.61
CA GLN A 1134 38.71 18.10 8.60
C GLN A 1134 39.96 18.64 9.31
N ARG A 1135 40.01 19.94 9.66
CA ARG A 1135 41.10 20.56 10.42
C ARG A 1135 40.76 20.82 11.89
N VAL A 1136 39.53 20.49 12.34
CA VAL A 1136 39.05 20.73 13.71
C VAL A 1136 38.58 19.40 14.35
N THR A 1137 39.39 18.36 14.16
CA THR A 1137 39.34 17.11 14.93
C THR A 1137 40.75 16.76 15.42
N PRO A 1138 41.00 16.70 16.74
CA PRO A 1138 42.27 16.21 17.28
C PRO A 1138 42.39 14.67 17.19
#